data_AF-A0A224XL63-F1
#
_entry.id   AF-A0A224XL63-F1
#
_cell.length_a   1.000
_cell.length_b   1.000
_cell.length_c   1.000
_cell.angle_alpha   90.00
_cell.angle_beta   90.00
_cell.angle_gamma   90.00
#
_symmetry.space_group_name_H-M   'P 1'
#
loop_
_entity.id
_entity.type
_entity.pdbx_description
1 polymer ?
#
loop_
_entity_poly.entity_id
_entity_poly.type
_entity_poly.pdbx_seq_one_letter_code
_entity_poly.pdbx_strand_id
1 'polypeptide(L)'
;AARKMAKKGGQTSLQIEITNDDEWEALLERQGLLVVDVFTAWCGPCIGMMSNLKKIKLELGSDLLHLAMANCDKISKLERFRGRSEPTWLFIGSGQLLKVMYGSNAPILMKEICDELLKEIEVIEGKRERVYFPFEQLTPDEKKKLAEYEAKRAAEIARERAELEARQDKVKRRYLVRVARKFLNFSLVVFFPNSIKPSEDPNQEKARKTSAAAYKLMSMYDTVGLSIVDQLEIQLSRENIHELFYNSGYNLPQKVYDSMLKEEVIVSLVQMLHPLKIPQASEMVPGPNATGHSITPPTVPGLDVIEENLTLLVYGPSRKPTEASPESIYKMFETIDEDGDILPPCWTPREHISKCAAARVIFPTRIEALKVKEIEVPPPSLVMIFEGERAQEVLDISKPFASEVVHLGYFDSSNPEEAKELCKTVYELEEMPDESIDVAKVVIALSKEQSEPTLIMTQLGPLYVSPDLKTAEREVELFFPPYLEEEEEEPVDPWGPPPPPPPPIWVDETGNEYLEIYLTNIFGDTRRVRKLVKLVDGTEVEDGDVLDIPAEEVLEIEERERREFEERRERRRKERQARKLAALRKLQAEEVGEEEMEEEEEEVEEEEEKPQVQEVMGEGEEEDYEKVIMQMLTKEEIEKYQALEREMLAPFLAAKKREEE
;
A
#
# COMPACT_ATOMS: atom_id res chain seq x y z
N ALA A 1 12.85 73.17 39.25
CA ALA A 1 13.06 71.94 40.05
C ALA A 1 12.15 70.84 39.50
N ALA A 2 12.67 70.02 38.58
CA ALA A 2 11.93 68.90 38.00
C ALA A 2 12.16 67.64 38.85
N ARG A 3 11.06 67.01 39.25
CA ARG A 3 10.94 65.94 40.22
C ARG A 3 11.51 64.64 39.62
N LYS A 4 12.53 64.05 40.25
CA LYS A 4 13.02 62.69 40.01
C LYS A 4 11.86 61.69 40.14
N MET A 5 11.58 60.92 39.08
CA MET A 5 10.88 59.64 39.21
C MET A 5 11.92 58.54 39.43
N ALA A 6 11.75 57.82 40.54
CA ALA A 6 12.53 56.63 40.86
C ALA A 6 12.10 55.47 39.96
N LYS A 7 13.09 54.79 39.36
CA LYS A 7 12.89 53.60 38.52
C LYS A 7 12.44 52.44 39.43
N LYS A 8 11.21 51.96 39.20
CA LYS A 8 10.63 50.78 39.87
C LYS A 8 11.51 49.56 39.53
N GLY A 9 11.83 48.75 40.55
CA GLY A 9 12.73 47.59 40.43
C GLY A 9 12.29 46.64 39.32
N GLY A 10 13.07 46.60 38.24
CA GLY A 10 12.91 45.63 37.16
C GLY A 10 13.66 44.35 37.53
N GLN A 11 12.99 43.23 37.42
CA GLN A 11 13.58 41.90 37.44
C GLN A 11 14.65 41.85 36.35
N THR A 12 15.93 41.78 36.72
CA THR A 12 17.05 41.84 35.76
C THR A 12 16.93 40.68 34.78
N SER A 13 16.75 40.95 33.49
CA SER A 13 16.74 39.90 32.47
C SER A 13 18.15 39.26 32.45
N LEU A 14 18.23 37.97 32.75
CA LEU A 14 19.51 37.23 32.82
C LEU A 14 20.14 37.02 31.42
N GLN A 15 19.35 37.24 30.37
CA GLN A 15 19.74 37.18 28.97
C GLN A 15 19.64 38.57 28.32
N ILE A 16 20.56 38.83 27.38
CA ILE A 16 20.63 40.05 26.57
C ILE A 16 19.93 39.77 25.25
N GLU A 17 19.02 40.65 24.85
CA GLU A 17 18.35 40.56 23.56
C GLU A 17 19.13 41.35 22.51
N ILE A 18 19.41 40.74 21.36
CA ILE A 18 20.15 41.33 20.24
C ILE A 18 19.27 41.29 18.99
N THR A 19 19.09 42.46 18.38
CA THR A 19 18.12 42.66 17.30
C THR A 19 18.66 43.43 16.09
N ASN A 20 19.93 43.83 16.09
CA ASN A 20 20.60 44.50 14.97
C ASN A 20 22.12 44.27 14.99
N ASP A 21 22.80 44.65 13.91
CA ASP A 21 24.25 44.46 13.73
C ASP A 21 25.08 45.29 14.73
N ASP A 22 24.65 46.49 15.12
CA ASP A 22 25.39 47.32 16.09
C ASP A 22 25.39 46.69 17.49
N GLU A 23 24.25 46.17 17.93
CA GLU A 23 24.11 45.42 19.19
C GLU A 23 24.92 44.11 19.16
N TRP A 24 25.01 43.48 17.99
CA TRP A 24 25.82 42.28 17.80
C TRP A 24 27.31 42.56 17.99
N GLU A 25 27.85 43.59 17.32
CA GLU A 25 29.27 43.94 17.47
C GLU A 25 29.58 44.39 18.91
N ALA A 26 28.69 45.15 19.57
CA ALA A 26 28.84 45.50 20.98
C ALA A 26 28.80 44.28 21.93
N LEU A 27 28.04 43.23 21.58
CA LEU A 27 28.01 41.99 22.34
C LEU A 27 29.36 41.26 22.27
N LEU A 28 30.00 41.23 21.09
CA LEU A 28 31.27 40.54 20.85
C LEU A 28 32.46 41.13 21.62
N GLU A 29 32.39 42.41 22.02
CA GLU A 29 33.43 43.07 22.81
C GLU A 29 33.48 42.59 24.28
N ARG A 30 32.48 41.83 24.74
CA ARG A 30 32.43 41.33 26.12
C ARG A 30 33.50 40.26 26.37
N GLN A 31 34.20 40.40 27.50
CA GLN A 31 35.14 39.40 27.98
C GLN A 31 34.42 38.19 28.61
N GLY A 32 34.89 36.99 28.31
CA GLY A 32 34.34 35.71 28.80
C GLY A 32 33.67 34.90 27.69
N LEU A 33 32.90 33.89 28.10
CA LEU A 33 32.09 33.04 27.22
C LEU A 33 30.71 33.66 27.02
N LEU A 34 30.36 33.91 25.76
CA LEU A 34 29.04 34.27 25.29
C LEU A 34 28.34 33.02 24.77
N VAL A 35 27.16 32.73 25.31
CA VAL A 35 26.26 31.68 24.82
C VAL A 35 25.03 32.35 24.24
N VAL A 36 24.87 32.27 22.93
CA VAL A 36 23.81 32.97 22.19
C VAL A 36 22.80 31.97 21.65
N ASP A 37 21.52 32.13 22.02
CA ASP A 37 20.38 31.49 21.36
C ASP A 37 20.05 32.23 20.06
N VAL A 38 20.41 31.66 18.92
CA VAL A 38 20.13 32.22 17.60
C VAL A 38 18.84 31.63 17.07
N PHE A 39 17.89 32.51 16.75
CA PHE A 39 16.54 32.12 16.34
C PHE A 39 16.05 32.94 15.13
N THR A 40 15.10 32.36 14.40
CA THR A 40 14.36 33.03 13.31
C THR A 40 13.13 33.74 13.86
N ALA A 41 12.75 34.87 13.27
CA ALA A 41 11.70 35.76 13.78
C ALA A 41 10.34 35.06 13.97
N TRP A 42 10.01 34.11 13.10
CA TRP A 42 8.74 33.38 13.16
C TRP A 42 8.73 32.26 14.21
N CYS A 43 9.90 31.70 14.55
CA CYS A 43 10.03 30.65 15.56
C CYS A 43 10.20 31.23 16.97
N GLY A 44 10.88 32.38 17.07
CA GLY A 44 11.23 32.99 18.36
C GLY A 44 12.32 32.22 19.12
N PRO A 45 12.82 32.78 20.25
CA PRO A 45 13.85 32.14 21.07
C PRO A 45 13.30 30.91 21.80
N CYS A 46 14.20 30.02 22.25
CA CYS A 46 13.82 28.77 22.87
C CYS A 46 13.33 28.94 24.33
N ILE A 47 12.02 29.16 24.48
CA ILE A 47 11.36 29.34 25.79
C ILE A 47 11.64 28.16 26.72
N GLY A 48 11.59 26.93 26.21
CA GLY A 48 11.80 25.71 27.01
C GLY A 48 13.19 25.59 27.62
N MET A 49 14.19 26.28 27.08
CA MET A 49 15.58 26.21 27.54
C MET A 49 15.96 27.31 28.54
N MET A 50 15.11 28.34 28.70
CA MET A 50 15.39 29.47 29.58
C MET A 50 15.58 29.06 31.05
N SER A 51 14.83 28.08 31.54
CA SER A 51 14.95 27.61 32.94
C SER A 51 16.33 27.00 33.22
N ASN A 52 16.81 26.14 32.31
CA ASN A 52 18.12 25.51 32.38
C ASN A 52 19.25 26.56 32.32
N LEU A 53 19.15 27.51 31.39
CA LEU A 53 20.13 28.59 31.24
C LEU A 53 20.20 29.51 32.46
N LYS A 54 19.06 29.83 33.07
CA LYS A 54 19.02 30.60 34.33
C LYS A 54 19.67 29.81 35.46
N LYS A 55 19.35 28.52 35.57
CA LYS A 55 19.89 27.63 36.60
C LYS A 55 21.43 27.56 36.51
N ILE A 56 21.98 27.24 35.33
CA ILE A 56 23.43 27.11 35.15
C ILE A 56 24.18 28.43 35.40
N LYS A 57 23.62 29.57 34.98
CA LYS A 57 24.23 30.88 35.24
C LYS A 57 24.30 31.20 36.73
N LEU A 58 23.28 30.81 37.50
CA LEU A 58 23.27 30.97 38.95
C LEU A 58 24.20 29.97 39.66
N GLU A 59 24.23 28.72 39.22
CA GLU A 59 25.10 27.67 39.79
C GLU A 59 26.59 27.96 39.58
N LEU A 60 26.97 28.43 38.40
CA LEU A 60 28.36 28.77 38.10
C LEU A 60 28.79 30.10 38.73
N GLY A 61 27.87 31.05 38.88
CA GLY A 61 28.12 32.33 39.54
C GLY A 61 29.26 33.16 38.92
N SER A 62 29.62 32.89 37.66
CA SER A 62 30.77 33.50 36.99
C SER A 62 30.35 34.72 36.19
N ASP A 63 31.02 35.85 36.44
CA ASP A 63 30.86 37.09 35.66
C ASP A 63 31.36 36.94 34.20
N LEU A 64 32.10 35.85 33.91
CA LEU A 64 32.59 35.51 32.58
C LEU A 64 31.56 34.73 31.75
N LEU A 65 30.39 34.36 32.29
CA LEU A 65 29.33 33.70 31.53
C LEU A 65 28.21 34.68 31.15
N HIS A 66 28.16 34.99 29.87
CA HIS A 66 27.14 35.85 29.27
C HIS A 66 26.14 35.02 28.48
N LEU A 67 24.86 35.30 28.67
CA LEU A 67 23.78 34.65 27.92
C LEU A 67 23.08 35.70 27.08
N ALA A 68 22.84 35.40 25.80
CA ALA A 68 22.13 36.28 24.89
C ALA A 68 21.16 35.50 24.01
N MET A 69 20.25 36.22 23.38
CA MET A 69 19.37 35.74 22.33
C MET A 69 19.47 36.69 21.15
N ALA A 70 19.57 36.15 19.94
CA ALA A 70 19.83 36.92 18.73
C ALA A 70 18.91 36.49 17.59
N ASN A 71 18.21 37.46 17.00
CA ASN A 71 17.37 37.21 15.84
C ASN A 71 18.22 37.22 14.55
N CYS A 72 18.42 36.06 13.93
CA CYS A 72 19.28 35.92 12.74
C CYS A 72 18.71 36.60 11.48
N ASP A 73 17.41 36.89 11.42
CA ASP A 73 16.81 37.62 10.30
C ASP A 73 17.22 39.10 10.27
N LYS A 74 17.67 39.64 11.42
CA LYS A 74 18.04 41.06 11.58
C LYS A 74 19.54 41.31 11.69
N ILE A 75 20.35 40.26 11.70
CA ILE A 75 21.80 40.33 11.91
C ILE A 75 22.50 39.69 10.72
N SER A 76 23.31 40.47 10.02
CA SER A 76 23.97 40.08 8.76
C SER A 76 24.95 38.92 8.98
N LYS A 77 25.72 38.96 10.07
CA LYS A 77 26.73 37.95 10.42
C LYS A 77 26.14 36.58 10.79
N LEU A 78 24.82 36.53 11.02
CA LEU A 78 24.08 35.32 11.39
C LEU A 78 23.20 34.79 10.24
N GLU A 79 23.35 35.32 9.03
CA GLU A 79 22.53 34.95 7.88
C GLU A 79 22.49 33.44 7.61
N ARG A 80 23.61 32.73 7.83
CA ARG A 80 23.68 31.27 7.63
C ARG A 80 22.78 30.44 8.55
N PHE A 81 22.25 31.03 9.61
CA PHE A 81 21.38 30.37 10.59
C PHE A 81 19.88 30.67 10.36
N ARG A 82 19.53 31.39 9.29
CA ARG A 82 18.14 31.68 8.93
C ARG A 82 17.42 30.42 8.45
N GLY A 83 16.08 30.48 8.47
CA GLY A 83 15.20 29.41 7.97
C GLY A 83 15.12 28.15 8.83
N ARG A 84 15.64 28.17 10.06
CA ARG A 84 15.60 27.04 11.00
C ARG A 84 14.53 27.25 12.07
N SER A 85 13.82 26.16 12.39
CA SER A 85 12.87 26.06 13.52
C SER A 85 13.50 25.45 14.78
N GLU A 86 14.72 24.92 14.67
CA GLU A 86 15.47 24.37 15.78
C GLU A 86 16.35 25.46 16.43
N PRO A 87 16.48 25.49 17.77
CA PRO A 87 17.34 26.45 18.44
C PRO A 87 18.81 26.20 18.10
N THR A 88 19.55 27.28 17.86
CA THR A 88 20.96 27.25 17.48
C THR A 88 21.78 27.98 18.53
N TRP A 89 22.64 27.26 19.24
CA TRP A 89 23.49 27.79 20.30
C TRP A 89 24.88 28.12 19.75
N LEU A 90 25.26 29.39 19.80
CA LEU A 90 26.62 29.82 19.50
C LEU A 90 27.41 30.02 20.79
N PHE A 91 28.62 29.46 20.82
CA PHE A 91 29.60 29.67 21.88
C PHE A 91 30.68 30.59 21.32
N ILE A 92 30.85 31.75 21.93
CA ILE A 92 31.74 32.81 21.44
C ILE A 92 32.65 33.24 22.58
N GLY A 93 33.97 33.29 22.34
CA GLY A 93 34.97 33.75 23.30
C GLY A 93 35.77 34.90 22.70
N SER A 94 35.80 36.05 23.39
CA SER A 94 36.52 37.26 22.94
C SER A 94 36.22 37.64 21.48
N GLY A 95 34.93 37.63 21.10
CA GLY A 95 34.45 37.95 19.76
C GLY A 95 34.67 36.87 18.69
N GLN A 96 35.24 35.70 19.03
CA GLN A 96 35.50 34.62 18.08
C GLN A 96 34.56 33.43 18.32
N LEU A 97 34.02 32.84 17.24
CA LEU A 97 33.16 31.66 17.31
C LEU A 97 33.98 30.42 17.69
N LEU A 98 33.58 29.75 18.78
CA LEU A 98 34.24 28.56 19.31
C LEU A 98 33.51 27.29 18.85
N LYS A 99 32.18 27.29 19.01
CA LYS A 99 31.35 26.11 18.80
C LYS A 99 29.93 26.50 18.42
N VAL A 100 29.28 25.63 17.65
CA VAL A 100 27.86 25.72 17.30
C VAL A 100 27.18 24.43 17.70
N MET A 101 26.02 24.54 18.35
CA MET A 101 25.18 23.39 18.70
C MET A 101 23.74 23.63 18.25
N TYR A 102 23.19 22.68 17.49
CA TYR A 102 21.77 22.63 17.16
C TYR A 102 20.97 21.76 18.13
N GLY A 103 19.75 22.18 18.44
CA GLY A 103 18.73 21.41 19.16
C GLY A 103 18.53 21.81 20.62
N SER A 104 17.53 21.20 21.25
CA SER A 104 17.05 21.52 22.61
C SER A 104 17.47 20.49 23.67
N ASN A 105 18.54 19.72 23.43
CA ASN A 105 19.03 18.73 24.40
C ASN A 105 19.71 19.42 25.59
N ALA A 106 18.93 19.68 26.66
CA ALA A 106 19.38 20.43 27.82
C ALA A 106 20.60 19.82 28.53
N PRO A 107 20.66 18.51 28.84
CA PRO A 107 21.84 17.92 29.48
C PRO A 107 23.14 18.15 28.69
N ILE A 108 23.09 17.99 27.36
CA ILE A 108 24.25 18.20 26.50
C ILE A 108 24.62 19.67 26.46
N LEU A 109 23.65 20.57 26.31
CA LEU A 109 23.91 22.01 26.29
C LEU A 109 24.56 22.49 27.60
N MET A 110 24.03 22.08 28.75
CA MET A 110 24.57 22.48 30.05
C MET A 110 26.02 22.01 30.23
N LYS A 111 26.32 20.77 29.83
CA LYS A 111 27.68 20.24 29.87
C LYS A 111 28.64 21.07 29.02
N GLU A 112 28.23 21.40 27.80
CA GLU A 112 29.06 22.15 26.85
C GLU A 112 29.29 23.60 27.30
N ILE A 113 28.30 24.22 27.97
CA ILE A 113 28.49 25.54 28.61
C ILE A 113 29.57 25.47 29.69
N CYS A 114 29.54 24.45 30.55
CA CYS A 114 30.57 24.27 31.56
C CYS A 114 31.96 24.02 30.93
N ASP A 115 32.03 23.11 29.95
CA ASP A 115 33.29 22.72 29.31
C ASP A 115 33.92 23.91 28.56
N GLU A 116 33.14 24.65 27.78
CA GLU A 116 33.65 25.83 27.05
C GLU A 116 33.98 27.00 27.99
N LEU A 117 33.24 27.18 29.10
CA LEU A 117 33.57 28.24 30.06
C LEU A 117 34.90 27.97 30.75
N LEU A 118 35.16 26.72 31.15
CA LEU A 118 36.44 26.32 31.74
C LEU A 118 37.59 26.54 30.75
N LYS A 119 37.41 26.18 29.48
CA LYS A 119 38.41 26.43 28.43
C LYS A 119 38.69 27.91 28.25
N GLU A 120 37.65 28.75 28.23
CA GLU A 120 37.81 30.20 28.07
C GLU A 120 38.51 30.83 29.29
N ILE A 121 38.25 30.35 30.50
CA ILE A 121 39.00 30.77 31.70
C ILE A 121 40.49 30.41 31.57
N GLU A 122 40.82 29.18 31.16
CA GLU A 122 42.21 28.77 30.93
C GLU A 122 42.91 29.60 29.85
N VAL A 123 42.20 29.99 28.81
CA VAL A 123 42.71 30.89 27.75
C VAL A 123 42.99 32.28 28.33
N ILE A 124 42.08 32.84 29.13
CA ILE A 124 42.27 34.14 29.79
C ILE A 124 43.47 34.11 30.75
N GLU A 125 43.68 33.00 31.44
CA GLU A 125 44.84 32.77 32.32
C GLU A 125 46.15 32.48 31.56
N GLY A 126 46.11 32.37 30.23
CA GLY A 126 47.28 32.09 29.39
C GLY A 126 47.77 30.63 29.44
N LYS A 127 46.95 29.70 29.94
CA LYS A 127 47.28 28.26 30.06
C LYS A 127 46.98 27.47 28.79
N ARG A 128 46.15 28.01 27.89
CA ARG A 128 45.66 27.36 26.68
C ARG A 128 45.55 28.36 25.53
N GLU A 129 45.79 27.92 24.29
CA GLU A 129 45.48 28.71 23.08
C GLU A 129 44.02 28.54 22.66
N ARG A 130 43.39 29.61 22.17
CA ARG A 130 41.99 29.59 21.73
C ARG A 130 41.87 28.92 20.36
N VAL A 131 40.98 27.93 20.26
CA VAL A 131 40.54 27.35 18.99
C VAL A 131 39.26 28.06 18.57
N TYR A 132 39.24 28.63 17.37
CA TYR A 132 38.11 29.40 16.87
C TYR A 132 37.91 29.19 15.36
N PHE A 133 36.73 29.58 14.89
CA PHE A 133 36.31 29.46 13.50
C PHE A 133 35.71 30.79 13.00
N PRO A 134 35.84 31.13 11.71
CA PRO A 134 35.08 32.22 11.11
C PRO A 134 33.57 31.96 11.20
N PHE A 135 32.76 33.01 11.38
CA PHE A 135 31.31 32.88 11.48
C PHE A 135 30.68 32.33 10.20
N GLU A 136 31.33 32.49 9.05
CA GLU A 136 30.88 32.04 7.74
C GLU A 136 31.22 30.56 7.49
N GLN A 137 32.10 29.95 8.28
CA GLN A 137 32.54 28.57 8.11
C GLN A 137 31.83 27.61 9.07
N LEU A 138 31.52 26.40 8.58
CA LEU A 138 31.00 25.33 9.42
C LEU A 138 32.08 24.82 10.38
N THR A 139 31.74 24.76 11.66
CA THR A 139 32.59 24.13 12.67
C THR A 139 32.65 22.60 12.46
N PRO A 140 33.67 21.91 12.99
CA PRO A 140 33.79 20.45 12.86
C PRO A 140 32.55 19.68 13.35
N ASP A 141 31.94 20.13 14.44
CA ASP A 141 30.72 19.53 14.99
C ASP A 141 29.52 19.67 14.05
N GLU A 142 29.40 20.81 13.37
CA GLU A 142 28.36 21.03 12.35
C GLU A 142 28.59 20.15 11.11
N LYS A 143 29.83 20.04 10.63
CA LYS A 143 30.17 19.17 9.50
C LYS A 143 29.85 17.71 9.79
N LYS A 144 30.15 17.25 11.01
CA LYS A 144 29.83 15.88 11.46
C LYS A 144 28.32 15.65 11.47
N LYS A 145 27.55 16.54 12.10
CA LYS A 145 26.07 16.44 12.13
C LYS A 145 25.45 16.47 10.74
N LEU A 146 25.96 17.34 9.85
CA LEU A 146 25.48 17.42 8.47
C LEU A 146 25.76 16.12 7.71
N ALA A 147 26.97 15.57 7.82
CA ALA A 147 27.32 14.30 7.20
C ALA A 147 26.47 13.13 7.73
N GLU A 148 26.20 13.09 9.04
CA GLU A 148 25.29 12.10 9.65
C GLU A 148 23.86 12.23 9.11
N TYR A 149 23.35 13.47 8.98
CA TYR A 149 22.02 13.75 8.42
C TYR A 149 21.94 13.36 6.93
N GLU A 150 22.93 13.74 6.12
CA GLU A 150 23.03 13.39 4.70
C GLU A 150 23.14 11.88 4.51
N ALA A 151 23.95 11.19 5.33
CA ALA A 151 24.06 9.74 5.29
C ALA A 151 22.74 9.05 5.65
N LYS A 152 22.03 9.53 6.69
CA LYS A 152 20.71 9.00 7.06
C LYS A 152 19.69 9.20 5.94
N ARG A 153 19.66 10.39 5.33
CA ARG A 153 18.77 10.70 4.20
C ARG A 153 19.11 9.88 2.96
N ALA A 154 20.39 9.71 2.64
CA ALA A 154 20.83 8.88 1.53
C ALA A 154 20.48 7.40 1.76
N ALA A 155 20.61 6.90 2.99
CA ALA A 155 20.21 5.54 3.35
C ALA A 155 18.69 5.34 3.26
N GLU A 156 17.90 6.34 3.64
CA GLU A 156 16.43 6.32 3.51
C GLU A 156 15.99 6.29 2.05
N ILE A 157 16.52 7.18 1.21
CA ILE A 157 16.26 7.20 -0.24
C ILE A 157 16.70 5.88 -0.91
N ALA A 158 17.85 5.33 -0.51
CA ALA A 158 18.33 4.06 -1.03
C ALA A 158 17.40 2.89 -0.64
N ARG A 159 16.88 2.90 0.59
CA ARG A 159 15.90 1.91 1.06
C ARG A 159 14.60 2.00 0.28
N GLU A 160 14.05 3.20 0.09
CA GLU A 160 12.82 3.42 -0.68
C GLU A 160 12.97 2.99 -2.14
N ARG A 161 14.10 3.32 -2.78
CA ARG A 161 14.39 2.86 -4.15
C ARG A 161 14.46 1.34 -4.23
N ALA A 162 15.15 0.68 -3.30
CA ALA A 162 15.27 -0.77 -3.28
C ALA A 162 13.91 -1.46 -3.06
N GLU A 163 13.04 -0.87 -2.24
CA GLU A 163 11.68 -1.36 -2.01
C GLU A 163 10.80 -1.23 -3.26
N LEU A 164 10.85 -0.08 -3.93
CA LEU A 164 10.14 0.13 -5.20
C LEU A 164 10.61 -0.85 -6.29
N GLU A 165 11.91 -1.05 -6.42
CA GLU A 165 12.49 -2.00 -7.36
C GLU A 165 12.05 -3.44 -7.05
N ALA A 166 12.01 -3.83 -5.77
CA ALA A 166 11.51 -5.14 -5.36
C ALA A 166 10.01 -5.33 -5.68
N ARG A 167 9.18 -4.30 -5.51
CA ARG A 167 7.76 -4.33 -5.90
C ARG A 167 7.60 -4.47 -7.42
N GLN A 168 8.37 -3.69 -8.19
CA GLN A 168 8.41 -3.80 -9.65
C GLN A 168 8.83 -5.21 -10.09
N ASP A 169 9.85 -5.77 -9.47
CA ASP A 169 10.34 -7.13 -9.73
C ASP A 169 9.24 -8.18 -9.48
N LYS A 170 8.53 -8.07 -8.36
CA LYS A 170 7.43 -8.98 -8.00
C LYS A 170 6.29 -8.95 -9.02
N VAL A 171 5.86 -7.75 -9.43
CA VAL A 171 4.80 -7.56 -10.44
C VAL A 171 5.25 -8.08 -11.81
N LYS A 172 6.49 -7.78 -12.21
CA LYS A 172 7.10 -8.29 -13.43
C LYS A 172 7.12 -9.81 -13.46
N ARG A 173 7.52 -10.48 -12.37
CA ARG A 173 7.48 -11.96 -12.27
C ARG A 173 6.07 -12.50 -12.45
N ARG A 174 5.06 -11.92 -11.78
CA ARG A 174 3.66 -12.33 -11.94
C ARG A 174 3.18 -12.22 -13.38
N TYR A 175 3.52 -11.12 -14.04
CA TYR A 175 3.22 -10.94 -15.46
C TYR A 175 3.88 -12.03 -16.32
N LEU A 176 5.17 -12.28 -16.12
CA LEU A 176 5.91 -13.30 -16.88
C LEU A 176 5.38 -14.73 -16.65
N VAL A 177 4.91 -15.05 -15.43
CA VAL A 177 4.24 -16.34 -15.16
C VAL A 177 2.93 -16.46 -15.94
N ARG A 178 2.12 -15.39 -16.05
CA ARG A 178 0.89 -15.39 -16.85
C ARG A 178 1.19 -15.54 -18.35
N VAL A 179 2.23 -14.87 -18.84
CA VAL A 179 2.73 -15.05 -20.21
C VAL A 179 3.17 -16.49 -20.46
N ALA A 180 3.91 -17.10 -19.51
CA ALA A 180 4.40 -18.46 -19.64
C ALA A 180 3.30 -19.50 -19.83
N ARG A 181 2.16 -19.34 -19.13
CA ARG A 181 0.98 -20.22 -19.26
C ARG A 181 0.36 -20.19 -20.67
N LYS A 182 0.43 -19.06 -21.38
CA LYS A 182 -0.02 -18.95 -22.78
C LYS A 182 1.09 -19.23 -23.80
N PHE A 183 2.35 -19.28 -23.36
CA PHE A 183 3.55 -19.45 -24.19
C PHE A 183 4.30 -20.76 -23.89
N LEU A 184 3.57 -21.85 -23.56
CA LEU A 184 4.15 -23.12 -23.08
C LEU A 184 5.06 -23.81 -24.11
N ASN A 185 4.59 -23.92 -25.36
CA ASN A 185 5.24 -24.75 -26.38
C ASN A 185 6.44 -24.12 -27.08
N PHE A 186 6.80 -22.88 -26.75
CA PHE A 186 7.87 -22.14 -27.41
C PHE A 186 9.03 -21.90 -26.46
N SER A 187 10.25 -21.80 -26.96
CA SER A 187 11.42 -21.35 -26.20
C SER A 187 12.45 -20.80 -27.16
N LEU A 188 13.60 -20.35 -26.66
CA LEU A 188 14.59 -19.70 -27.51
C LEU A 188 16.02 -20.12 -27.20
N VAL A 189 16.87 -19.96 -28.20
CA VAL A 189 18.32 -20.14 -28.08
C VAL A 189 18.99 -18.91 -28.67
N VAL A 190 19.80 -18.23 -27.87
CA VAL A 190 20.59 -17.05 -28.25
C VAL A 190 22.00 -17.51 -28.58
N PHE A 191 22.45 -17.27 -29.80
CA PHE A 191 23.82 -17.52 -30.23
C PHE A 191 24.61 -16.22 -30.15
N PHE A 192 25.74 -16.26 -29.45
CA PHE A 192 26.55 -15.08 -29.19
C PHE A 192 27.43 -14.70 -30.39
N PRO A 193 27.80 -13.42 -30.56
CA PRO A 193 28.51 -12.98 -31.76
C PRO A 193 29.87 -13.64 -31.94
N ASN A 194 30.57 -13.97 -30.85
CA ASN A 194 31.83 -14.72 -30.89
C ASN A 194 31.71 -16.13 -31.53
N SER A 195 30.50 -16.69 -31.60
CA SER A 195 30.25 -17.98 -32.26
C SER A 195 29.78 -17.86 -33.71
N ILE A 196 29.50 -16.63 -34.16
CA ILE A 196 28.89 -16.35 -35.46
C ILE A 196 29.99 -16.02 -36.46
N LYS A 197 29.98 -16.71 -37.59
CA LYS A 197 30.92 -16.49 -38.69
C LYS A 197 30.16 -16.14 -39.97
N PRO A 198 30.68 -15.20 -40.80
CA PRO A 198 30.10 -14.96 -42.11
C PRO A 198 30.22 -16.22 -42.97
N SER A 199 29.17 -16.55 -43.71
CA SER A 199 29.18 -17.67 -44.66
C SER A 199 30.22 -17.42 -45.75
N GLU A 200 30.96 -18.47 -46.11
CA GLU A 200 31.97 -18.46 -47.18
C GLU A 200 31.36 -18.61 -48.59
N ASP A 201 30.03 -18.56 -48.74
CA ASP A 201 29.34 -18.80 -50.02
C ASP A 201 29.52 -17.60 -50.99
N PRO A 202 30.25 -17.74 -52.11
CA PRO A 202 30.60 -16.63 -52.99
C PRO A 202 29.42 -16.05 -53.80
N ASN A 203 28.24 -16.68 -53.75
CA ASN A 203 27.10 -16.38 -54.61
C ASN A 203 26.00 -15.51 -53.96
N GLN A 204 26.21 -15.01 -52.73
CA GLN A 204 25.24 -14.14 -52.03
C GLN A 204 25.81 -12.74 -51.79
N GLU A 205 25.09 -11.71 -52.26
CA GLU A 205 25.44 -10.27 -52.12
C GLU A 205 25.56 -9.80 -50.66
N LYS A 206 24.96 -10.53 -49.72
CA LYS A 206 25.08 -10.34 -48.27
C LYS A 206 25.52 -11.67 -47.65
N ALA A 207 26.72 -11.72 -47.08
CA ALA A 207 27.23 -12.94 -46.44
C ALA A 207 26.30 -13.36 -45.30
N ARG A 208 25.57 -14.46 -45.48
CA ARG A 208 24.66 -15.00 -44.47
C ARG A 208 25.46 -15.32 -43.21
N LYS A 209 25.10 -14.77 -42.05
CA LYS A 209 25.78 -15.08 -40.79
C LYS A 209 25.33 -16.44 -40.31
N THR A 210 26.28 -17.29 -39.90
CA THR A 210 25.97 -18.65 -39.45
C THR A 210 26.78 -19.03 -38.23
N SER A 211 26.19 -19.82 -37.34
CA SER A 211 26.88 -20.39 -36.17
C SER A 211 26.95 -21.91 -36.31
N ALA A 212 28.15 -22.46 -36.12
CA ALA A 212 28.36 -23.91 -36.13
C ALA A 212 27.56 -24.61 -35.01
N ALA A 213 27.44 -23.94 -33.86
CA ALA A 213 26.61 -24.39 -32.75
C ALA A 213 25.13 -24.46 -33.14
N ALA A 214 24.63 -23.45 -33.87
CA ALA A 214 23.25 -23.43 -34.35
C ALA A 214 22.94 -24.59 -35.31
N TYR A 215 23.83 -24.89 -36.27
CA TYR A 215 23.65 -26.01 -37.19
C TYR A 215 23.68 -27.37 -36.48
N LYS A 216 24.60 -27.55 -35.53
CA LYS A 216 24.68 -28.79 -34.78
C LYS A 216 23.43 -28.98 -33.91
N LEU A 217 22.95 -27.93 -33.25
CA LEU A 217 21.73 -27.97 -32.45
C LEU A 217 20.49 -28.24 -33.32
N MET A 218 20.41 -27.63 -34.50
CA MET A 218 19.35 -27.89 -35.49
C MET A 218 19.26 -29.38 -35.86
N SER A 219 20.39 -30.06 -36.07
CA SER A 219 20.40 -31.51 -36.37
C SER A 219 19.92 -32.41 -35.23
N MET A 220 19.85 -31.89 -34.00
CA MET A 220 19.44 -32.63 -32.81
C MET A 220 18.00 -32.33 -32.39
N TYR A 221 17.37 -31.28 -32.90
CA TYR A 221 15.99 -30.95 -32.51
C TYR A 221 14.99 -32.06 -32.83
N ASP A 222 15.18 -32.76 -33.96
CA ASP A 222 14.33 -33.91 -34.33
C ASP A 222 14.38 -35.05 -33.29
N THR A 223 15.49 -35.23 -32.58
CA THR A 223 15.64 -36.33 -31.60
C THR A 223 14.84 -36.08 -30.31
N VAL A 224 14.50 -34.83 -30.03
CA VAL A 224 13.76 -34.39 -28.84
C VAL A 224 12.39 -33.79 -29.19
N GLY A 225 11.95 -33.88 -30.45
CA GLY A 225 10.63 -33.40 -30.90
C GLY A 225 10.51 -31.88 -30.94
N LEU A 226 11.60 -31.16 -31.16
CA LEU A 226 11.66 -29.71 -31.29
C LEU A 226 11.78 -29.30 -32.77
N SER A 227 11.36 -28.08 -33.09
CA SER A 227 11.52 -27.50 -34.43
C SER A 227 11.75 -26.00 -34.36
N ILE A 228 12.47 -25.44 -35.35
CA ILE A 228 12.68 -23.99 -35.44
C ILE A 228 11.47 -23.37 -36.12
N VAL A 229 10.85 -22.40 -35.45
CA VAL A 229 9.72 -21.62 -35.98
C VAL A 229 10.20 -20.33 -36.63
N ASP A 230 11.20 -19.71 -36.02
CA ASP A 230 11.67 -18.39 -36.42
C ASP A 230 13.16 -18.24 -36.08
N GLN A 231 13.88 -17.40 -36.83
CA GLN A 231 15.27 -17.09 -36.55
C GLN A 231 15.56 -15.64 -36.94
N LEU A 232 16.06 -14.86 -35.97
CA LEU A 232 16.29 -13.42 -36.13
C LEU A 232 17.76 -13.07 -35.90
N GLU A 233 18.26 -12.10 -36.66
CA GLU A 233 19.53 -11.40 -36.41
C GLU A 233 19.20 -10.04 -35.77
N ILE A 234 19.65 -9.82 -34.53
CA ILE A 234 19.23 -8.65 -33.73
C ILE A 234 20.44 -8.00 -33.05
N GLN A 235 20.54 -6.68 -33.17
CA GLN A 235 21.44 -5.86 -32.36
C GLN A 235 20.76 -5.49 -31.04
N LEU A 236 21.43 -5.74 -29.91
CA LEU A 236 20.85 -5.49 -28.57
C LEU A 236 21.42 -4.21 -27.94
N SER A 237 20.57 -3.47 -27.22
CA SER A 237 20.98 -2.36 -26.35
C SER A 237 21.37 -2.87 -24.95
N ARG A 238 21.92 -2.00 -24.10
CA ARG A 238 22.28 -2.35 -22.72
C ARG A 238 21.08 -2.82 -21.90
N GLU A 239 19.96 -2.12 -22.08
CA GLU A 239 18.69 -2.42 -21.42
C GLU A 239 18.14 -3.77 -21.90
N ASN A 240 18.18 -4.02 -23.21
CA ASN A 240 17.73 -5.28 -23.79
C ASN A 240 18.55 -6.48 -23.30
N ILE A 241 19.87 -6.33 -23.11
CA ILE A 241 20.71 -7.41 -22.58
C ILE A 241 20.34 -7.73 -21.13
N HIS A 242 20.17 -6.70 -20.29
CA HIS A 242 19.76 -6.91 -18.90
C HIS A 242 18.40 -7.62 -18.79
N GLU A 243 17.45 -7.20 -19.62
CA GLU A 243 16.11 -7.81 -19.70
C GLU A 243 16.13 -9.24 -20.28
N LEU A 244 16.97 -9.50 -21.29
CA LEU A 244 17.12 -10.82 -21.91
C LEU A 244 17.55 -11.90 -20.92
N PHE A 245 18.44 -11.56 -19.97
CA PHE A 245 18.97 -12.48 -18.96
C PHE A 245 18.24 -12.38 -17.61
N TYR A 246 17.11 -11.69 -17.55
CA TYR A 246 16.33 -11.55 -16.33
C TYR A 246 15.93 -12.91 -15.73
N ASN A 247 16.10 -13.06 -14.42
CA ASN A 247 15.85 -14.31 -13.66
C ASN A 247 16.54 -15.56 -14.24
N SER A 248 17.63 -15.40 -15.01
CA SER A 248 18.36 -16.54 -15.59
C SER A 248 19.39 -17.17 -14.66
N GLY A 249 19.83 -16.42 -13.64
CA GLY A 249 20.98 -16.77 -12.81
C GLY A 249 22.30 -16.89 -13.58
N TYR A 250 22.35 -16.41 -14.83
CA TYR A 250 23.52 -16.50 -15.70
C TYR A 250 24.37 -15.24 -15.60
N ASN A 251 25.61 -15.40 -15.15
CA ASN A 251 26.60 -14.31 -15.15
C ASN A 251 27.27 -14.26 -16.52
N LEU A 252 26.83 -13.32 -17.37
CA LEU A 252 27.37 -13.13 -18.70
C LEU A 252 28.83 -12.60 -18.61
N PRO A 253 29.82 -13.24 -19.26
CA PRO A 253 31.18 -12.71 -19.30
C PRO A 253 31.23 -11.31 -19.92
N GLN A 254 32.00 -10.39 -19.33
CA GLN A 254 32.04 -8.97 -19.74
C GLN A 254 32.39 -8.80 -21.22
N LYS A 255 33.29 -9.62 -21.76
CA LYS A 255 33.67 -9.57 -23.18
C LYS A 255 32.53 -9.96 -24.12
N VAL A 256 31.71 -10.93 -23.71
CA VAL A 256 30.50 -11.30 -24.47
C VAL A 256 29.47 -10.19 -24.40
N TYR A 257 29.27 -9.60 -23.22
CA TYR A 257 28.42 -8.42 -23.05
C TYR A 257 28.83 -7.28 -24.00
N ASP A 258 30.12 -6.95 -24.03
CA ASP A 258 30.65 -5.88 -24.90
C ASP A 258 30.54 -6.23 -26.40
N SER A 259 30.67 -7.51 -26.75
CA SER A 259 30.48 -8.01 -28.12
C SER A 259 29.02 -7.92 -28.56
N MET A 260 28.06 -8.30 -27.70
CA MET A 260 26.61 -8.21 -27.97
C MET A 260 26.12 -6.76 -28.18
N LEU A 261 26.83 -5.76 -27.65
CA LEU A 261 26.53 -4.35 -27.88
C LEU A 261 27.04 -3.83 -29.23
N LYS A 262 28.04 -4.49 -29.82
CA LYS A 262 28.70 -4.07 -31.06
C LYS A 262 28.20 -4.83 -32.29
N GLU A 263 27.85 -6.09 -32.09
CA GLU A 263 27.49 -7.02 -33.15
C GLU A 263 26.14 -7.69 -32.89
N GLU A 264 25.49 -8.13 -33.97
CA GLU A 264 24.19 -8.77 -33.92
C GLU A 264 24.30 -10.21 -33.36
N VAL A 265 23.35 -10.58 -32.51
CA VAL A 265 23.14 -11.97 -32.09
C VAL A 265 22.18 -12.67 -33.04
N ILE A 266 22.29 -14.00 -33.12
CA ILE A 266 21.28 -14.83 -33.79
C ILE A 266 20.41 -15.45 -32.70
N VAL A 267 19.09 -15.29 -32.79
CA VAL A 267 18.14 -15.93 -31.87
C VAL A 267 17.22 -16.86 -32.63
N SER A 268 17.15 -18.11 -32.22
CA SER A 268 16.23 -19.12 -32.76
C SER A 268 15.04 -19.31 -31.83
N LEU A 269 13.83 -19.12 -32.34
CA LEU A 269 12.59 -19.53 -31.68
C LEU A 269 12.34 -20.99 -31.99
N VAL A 270 12.23 -21.79 -30.95
CA VAL A 270 12.04 -23.25 -31.01
C VAL A 270 10.65 -23.58 -30.49
N GLN A 271 9.96 -24.50 -31.15
CA GLN A 271 8.65 -25.01 -30.74
C GLN A 271 8.69 -26.52 -30.53
N MET A 272 8.03 -26.99 -29.48
CA MET A 272 7.77 -28.40 -29.23
C MET A 272 6.59 -28.89 -30.09
N LEU A 273 6.82 -29.92 -30.89
CA LEU A 273 5.83 -30.46 -31.84
C LEU A 273 4.92 -31.53 -31.23
N HIS A 274 5.36 -32.22 -30.17
CA HIS A 274 4.56 -33.25 -29.48
C HIS A 274 4.69 -33.09 -27.96
N PRO A 275 3.59 -33.05 -27.19
CA PRO A 275 3.68 -33.19 -25.75
C PRO A 275 4.14 -34.61 -25.40
N LEU A 276 5.28 -34.73 -24.71
CA LEU A 276 5.71 -36.01 -24.14
C LEU A 276 4.62 -36.51 -23.18
N LYS A 277 4.32 -37.81 -23.21
CA LYS A 277 3.44 -38.45 -22.22
C LYS A 277 4.01 -38.16 -20.84
N ILE A 278 3.29 -37.34 -20.07
CA ILE A 278 3.58 -37.06 -18.66
C ILE A 278 3.61 -38.42 -17.93
N PRO A 279 4.72 -38.85 -17.29
CA PRO A 279 4.65 -39.93 -16.33
C PRO A 279 3.73 -39.44 -15.21
N GLN A 280 2.61 -40.13 -14.97
CA GLN A 280 1.72 -39.81 -13.86
C GLN A 280 2.54 -39.71 -12.57
N ALA A 281 2.23 -38.71 -11.75
CA ALA A 281 2.94 -38.34 -10.52
C ALA A 281 2.95 -39.45 -9.42
N SER A 282 2.61 -40.70 -9.74
CA SER A 282 2.57 -41.83 -8.81
C SER A 282 3.89 -42.59 -8.66
N GLU A 283 4.99 -42.20 -9.34
CA GLU A 283 6.25 -42.98 -9.33
C GLU A 283 7.49 -42.24 -8.79
N MET A 284 7.34 -41.17 -8.00
CA MET A 284 8.49 -40.52 -7.34
C MET A 284 8.32 -40.49 -5.83
N VAL A 285 9.06 -41.38 -5.16
CA VAL A 285 9.25 -41.38 -3.70
C VAL A 285 9.92 -40.07 -3.28
N PRO A 286 9.42 -39.35 -2.25
CA PRO A 286 10.06 -38.14 -1.79
C PRO A 286 11.38 -38.48 -1.09
N GLY A 287 12.49 -37.96 -1.63
CA GLY A 287 13.80 -38.02 -0.98
C GLY A 287 13.83 -37.12 0.27
N PRO A 288 14.56 -37.49 1.34
CA PRO A 288 14.66 -36.68 2.54
C PRO A 288 15.66 -35.56 2.27
N ASN A 289 15.18 -34.31 2.22
CA ASN A 289 15.90 -33.02 2.41
C ASN A 289 15.50 -31.93 1.39
N ALA A 290 14.20 -31.69 1.20
CA ALA A 290 13.71 -30.43 0.64
C ALA A 290 13.27 -29.49 1.77
N THR A 291 14.22 -28.96 2.54
CA THR A 291 13.98 -27.86 3.48
C THR A 291 14.25 -26.53 2.77
N GLY A 292 13.26 -26.11 2.00
CA GLY A 292 13.15 -24.76 1.47
C GLY A 292 11.67 -24.46 1.29
N HIS A 293 11.07 -23.70 2.20
CA HIS A 293 9.70 -23.23 2.07
C HIS A 293 9.66 -22.18 0.95
N SER A 294 9.51 -22.65 -0.28
CA SER A 294 9.13 -21.83 -1.43
C SER A 294 7.62 -21.94 -1.56
N ILE A 295 6.91 -20.86 -1.26
CA ILE A 295 5.48 -20.72 -1.58
C ILE A 295 5.40 -20.57 -3.10
N THR A 296 5.43 -21.68 -3.84
CA THR A 296 5.05 -21.71 -5.27
C THR A 296 3.63 -22.26 -5.37
N PRO A 297 2.71 -21.59 -6.08
CA PRO A 297 1.39 -22.14 -6.37
C PRO A 297 1.53 -23.47 -7.16
N PRO A 298 0.49 -24.32 -7.17
CA PRO A 298 0.55 -25.65 -7.77
C PRO A 298 1.13 -25.59 -9.19
N THR A 299 2.16 -26.38 -9.43
CA THR A 299 2.91 -26.42 -10.70
C THR A 299 1.94 -26.73 -11.84
N VAL A 300 1.71 -25.75 -12.72
CA VAL A 300 0.87 -25.94 -13.92
C VAL A 300 1.48 -27.08 -14.75
N PRO A 301 0.72 -28.15 -15.06
CA PRO A 301 1.24 -29.27 -15.83
C PRO A 301 1.82 -28.81 -17.17
N GLY A 302 3.08 -29.16 -17.45
CA GLY A 302 3.75 -28.82 -18.71
C GLY A 302 4.59 -27.54 -18.71
N LEU A 303 4.61 -26.78 -17.60
CA LEU A 303 5.54 -25.66 -17.43
C LEU A 303 6.99 -26.18 -17.43
N ASP A 304 7.92 -25.44 -18.01
CA ASP A 304 9.36 -25.74 -18.10
C ASP A 304 9.77 -26.98 -18.92
N VAL A 305 8.84 -27.77 -19.46
CA VAL A 305 9.17 -29.02 -20.20
C VAL A 305 10.10 -28.78 -21.40
N ILE A 306 9.84 -27.73 -22.19
CA ILE A 306 10.71 -27.39 -23.33
C ILE A 306 12.07 -26.86 -22.87
N GLU A 307 12.13 -26.11 -21.77
CA GLU A 307 13.38 -25.64 -21.15
C GLU A 307 14.24 -26.82 -20.68
N GLU A 308 13.63 -27.83 -20.04
CA GLU A 308 14.35 -29.03 -19.61
C GLU A 308 14.99 -29.79 -20.77
N ASN A 309 14.29 -29.93 -21.89
CA ASN A 309 14.80 -30.60 -23.08
C ASN A 309 15.90 -29.78 -23.77
N LEU A 310 15.70 -28.47 -23.92
CA LEU A 310 16.69 -27.59 -24.53
C LEU A 310 17.96 -27.47 -23.70
N THR A 311 17.83 -27.30 -22.37
CA THR A 311 18.99 -27.23 -21.47
C THR A 311 19.78 -28.54 -21.43
N LEU A 312 19.10 -29.69 -21.57
CA LEU A 312 19.76 -30.99 -21.71
C LEU A 312 20.60 -31.06 -22.99
N LEU A 313 20.10 -30.55 -24.12
CA LEU A 313 20.86 -30.51 -25.38
C LEU A 313 22.02 -29.51 -25.34
N VAL A 314 21.78 -28.32 -24.79
CA VAL A 314 22.76 -27.23 -24.83
C VAL A 314 23.86 -27.43 -23.79
N TYR A 315 23.51 -27.82 -22.56
CA TYR A 315 24.45 -27.92 -21.43
C TYR A 315 24.76 -29.36 -21.01
N GLY A 316 23.95 -30.35 -21.39
CA GLY A 316 24.07 -31.72 -20.93
C GLY A 316 23.33 -31.98 -19.60
N PRO A 317 23.63 -33.10 -18.91
CA PRO A 317 22.88 -33.55 -17.73
C PRO A 317 22.82 -32.56 -16.56
N SER A 318 23.81 -31.66 -16.45
CA SER A 318 23.84 -30.63 -15.42
C SER A 318 22.80 -29.53 -15.64
N ARG A 319 22.29 -29.38 -16.88
CA ARG A 319 21.34 -28.33 -17.30
C ARG A 319 21.80 -26.92 -16.94
N LYS A 320 23.12 -26.71 -16.78
CA LYS A 320 23.72 -25.45 -16.34
C LYS A 320 24.92 -25.08 -17.20
N PRO A 321 25.06 -23.79 -17.59
CA PRO A 321 26.24 -23.31 -18.29
C PRO A 321 27.56 -23.52 -17.55
N THR A 322 27.53 -23.40 -16.21
CA THR A 322 28.73 -23.48 -15.35
C THR A 322 29.30 -24.89 -15.22
N GLU A 323 28.47 -25.91 -15.46
CA GLU A 323 28.80 -27.33 -15.28
C GLU A 323 28.52 -28.11 -16.57
N ALA A 324 28.68 -27.46 -17.73
CA ALA A 324 28.33 -28.06 -19.00
C ALA A 324 29.19 -29.31 -19.30
N SER A 325 28.56 -30.38 -19.78
CA SER A 325 29.27 -31.64 -20.06
C SER A 325 30.19 -31.51 -21.29
N PRO A 326 31.29 -32.29 -21.39
CA PRO A 326 32.18 -32.28 -22.55
C PRO A 326 31.48 -32.56 -23.89
N GLU A 327 30.43 -33.37 -23.87
CA GLU A 327 29.62 -33.73 -25.04
C GLU A 327 28.43 -32.76 -25.27
N SER A 328 28.37 -31.64 -24.56
CA SER A 328 27.32 -30.64 -24.74
C SER A 328 27.67 -29.65 -25.87
N ILE A 329 26.65 -29.04 -26.49
CA ILE A 329 26.86 -28.00 -27.51
C ILE A 329 27.63 -26.81 -26.94
N TYR A 330 27.36 -26.45 -25.69
CA TYR A 330 28.08 -25.39 -25.01
C TYR A 330 29.58 -25.65 -24.97
N LYS A 331 30.01 -26.85 -24.54
CA LYS A 331 31.43 -27.19 -24.40
C LYS A 331 32.11 -27.49 -25.74
N MET A 332 31.40 -28.05 -26.72
CA MET A 332 31.96 -28.33 -28.04
C MET A 332 32.36 -27.07 -28.82
N PHE A 333 31.65 -25.96 -28.60
CA PHE A 333 31.82 -24.73 -29.38
C PHE A 333 32.24 -23.53 -28.54
N GLU A 334 32.60 -23.72 -27.26
CA GLU A 334 33.23 -22.64 -26.49
C GLU A 334 34.57 -22.27 -27.12
N THR A 335 34.89 -20.98 -27.07
CA THR A 335 36.16 -20.45 -27.56
C THR A 335 36.93 -19.87 -26.38
N ILE A 336 38.25 -20.05 -26.36
CA ILE A 336 39.11 -19.41 -25.37
C ILE A 336 39.72 -18.18 -26.02
N ASP A 337 39.58 -17.04 -25.36
CA ASP A 337 40.15 -15.77 -25.83
C ASP A 337 41.65 -15.65 -25.52
N GLU A 338 42.31 -14.62 -26.04
CA GLU A 338 43.74 -14.35 -25.87
C GLU A 338 44.15 -14.23 -24.38
N ASP A 339 43.25 -13.74 -23.53
CA ASP A 339 43.46 -13.61 -22.07
C ASP A 339 43.14 -14.91 -21.30
N GLY A 340 42.74 -15.99 -21.98
CA GLY A 340 42.37 -17.27 -21.36
C GLY A 340 40.93 -17.35 -20.85
N ASP A 341 40.10 -16.34 -21.13
CA ASP A 341 38.68 -16.34 -20.77
C ASP A 341 37.87 -17.29 -21.67
N ILE A 342 36.96 -18.06 -21.06
CA ILE A 342 36.04 -18.93 -21.81
C ILE A 342 34.87 -18.10 -22.31
N LEU A 343 34.72 -18.02 -23.63
CA LEU A 343 33.61 -17.37 -24.30
C LEU A 343 32.55 -18.42 -24.71
N PRO A 344 31.33 -18.35 -24.16
CA PRO A 344 30.22 -19.24 -24.51
C PRO A 344 29.81 -19.11 -25.99
N PRO A 345 29.33 -20.18 -26.63
CA PRO A 345 28.78 -20.08 -27.98
C PRO A 345 27.31 -19.63 -28.01
N CYS A 346 26.54 -20.02 -26.99
CA CYS A 346 25.11 -19.75 -26.93
C CYS A 346 24.57 -19.82 -25.50
N TRP A 347 23.33 -19.37 -25.33
CA TRP A 347 22.55 -19.46 -24.11
C TRP A 347 21.09 -19.83 -24.40
N THR A 348 20.48 -20.59 -23.50
CA THR A 348 19.05 -20.91 -23.51
C THR A 348 18.49 -20.77 -22.09
N PRO A 349 17.28 -20.21 -21.92
CA PRO A 349 16.65 -20.07 -20.61
C PRO A 349 16.43 -21.43 -19.95
N ARG A 350 16.50 -21.44 -18.62
CA ARG A 350 16.34 -22.67 -17.80
C ARG A 350 14.95 -22.80 -17.20
N GLU A 351 14.23 -21.69 -17.15
CA GLU A 351 12.94 -21.55 -16.47
C GLU A 351 12.03 -20.63 -17.29
N HIS A 352 10.72 -20.80 -17.13
CA HIS A 352 9.66 -20.11 -17.84
C HIS A 352 9.71 -18.59 -17.64
N ILE A 353 10.10 -18.10 -16.47
CA ILE A 353 10.26 -16.66 -16.22
C ILE A 353 11.36 -16.10 -17.11
N SER A 354 12.54 -16.72 -17.09
CA SER A 354 13.69 -16.30 -17.91
C SER A 354 13.41 -16.37 -19.41
N LYS A 355 12.67 -17.41 -19.84
CA LYS A 355 12.22 -17.55 -21.22
C LYS A 355 11.27 -16.43 -21.63
N CYS A 356 10.26 -16.13 -20.83
CA CYS A 356 9.27 -15.12 -21.17
C CYS A 356 9.88 -13.72 -21.15
N ALA A 357 10.81 -13.44 -20.24
CA ALA A 357 11.57 -12.19 -20.25
C ALA A 357 12.38 -12.05 -21.55
N ALA A 358 13.12 -13.10 -21.92
CA ALA A 358 13.86 -13.12 -23.17
C ALA A 358 12.95 -13.00 -24.41
N ALA A 359 11.82 -13.71 -24.42
CA ALA A 359 10.86 -13.67 -25.52
C ALA A 359 10.18 -12.30 -25.65
N ARG A 360 9.97 -11.57 -24.55
CA ARG A 360 9.46 -10.19 -24.57
C ARG A 360 10.42 -9.23 -25.25
N VAL A 361 11.73 -9.39 -25.04
CA VAL A 361 12.76 -8.57 -25.70
C VAL A 361 12.90 -8.92 -27.19
N ILE A 362 12.93 -10.21 -27.51
CA ILE A 362 13.26 -10.69 -28.87
C ILE A 362 12.04 -10.76 -29.79
N PHE A 363 10.88 -11.15 -29.26
CA PHE A 363 9.65 -11.41 -30.01
C PHE A 363 8.44 -10.63 -29.43
N PRO A 364 8.51 -9.29 -29.28
CA PRO A 364 7.47 -8.50 -28.61
C PRO A 364 6.09 -8.71 -29.24
N THR A 365 5.99 -8.72 -30.58
CA THR A 365 4.72 -8.90 -31.31
C THR A 365 4.06 -10.26 -31.04
N ARG A 366 4.85 -11.31 -30.76
CA ARG A 366 4.30 -12.62 -30.40
C ARG A 366 3.76 -12.62 -28.97
N ILE A 367 4.39 -11.90 -28.05
CA ILE A 367 3.93 -11.75 -26.67
C ILE A 367 2.68 -10.88 -26.61
N GLU A 368 2.64 -9.77 -27.36
CA GLU A 368 1.46 -8.91 -27.51
C GLU A 368 0.25 -9.68 -28.07
N ALA A 369 0.48 -10.59 -29.02
CA ALA A 369 -0.57 -11.44 -29.59
C ALA A 369 -1.22 -12.40 -28.55
N LEU A 370 -0.57 -12.66 -27.41
CA LEU A 370 -1.15 -13.45 -26.31
C LEU A 370 -2.23 -12.67 -25.53
N LYS A 371 -2.35 -11.36 -25.76
CA LYS A 371 -3.30 -10.46 -25.10
C LYS A 371 -3.25 -10.58 -23.57
N VAL A 372 -2.06 -10.69 -23.00
CA VAL A 372 -1.86 -10.68 -21.54
C VAL A 372 -1.64 -9.24 -21.11
N LYS A 373 -2.53 -8.68 -20.28
CA LYS A 373 -2.41 -7.31 -19.79
C LYS A 373 -1.24 -7.19 -18.81
N GLU A 374 -0.37 -6.20 -19.03
CA GLU A 374 0.62 -5.80 -18.04
C GLU A 374 -0.10 -5.23 -16.81
N ILE A 375 0.31 -5.67 -15.63
CA ILE A 375 -0.21 -5.14 -14.36
C ILE A 375 0.71 -3.99 -13.97
N GLU A 376 0.14 -2.83 -13.70
CA GLU A 376 0.86 -1.72 -13.09
C GLU A 376 1.17 -2.05 -11.63
N VAL A 377 2.28 -1.51 -11.10
CA VAL A 377 2.61 -1.74 -9.70
C VAL A 377 1.54 -1.06 -8.85
N PRO A 378 0.77 -1.80 -8.03
CA PRO A 378 -0.26 -1.19 -7.19
C PRO A 378 0.41 -0.18 -6.25
N PRO A 379 -0.27 0.92 -5.87
CA PRO A 379 0.28 1.88 -4.93
C PRO A 379 0.47 1.25 -3.54
N PRO A 380 1.39 1.77 -2.70
CA PRO A 380 1.50 1.33 -1.31
C PRO A 380 0.16 1.57 -0.61
N SER A 381 -0.37 0.54 0.04
CA SER A 381 -1.71 0.58 0.62
C SER A 381 -1.70 0.07 2.06
N LEU A 382 -2.59 0.58 2.91
CA LEU A 382 -2.90 -0.02 4.21
C LEU A 382 -4.21 -0.79 4.15
N VAL A 383 -4.26 -1.90 4.87
CA VAL A 383 -5.51 -2.63 5.09
C VAL A 383 -6.18 -2.06 6.33
N MET A 384 -7.48 -1.81 6.22
CA MET A 384 -8.37 -1.53 7.34
C MET A 384 -9.53 -2.51 7.33
N ILE A 385 -9.90 -3.00 8.51
CA ILE A 385 -10.97 -3.99 8.67
C ILE A 385 -12.07 -3.40 9.57
N PHE A 386 -13.31 -3.54 9.12
CA PHE A 386 -14.51 -3.10 9.84
C PHE A 386 -15.49 -4.26 10.02
N GLU A 387 -16.44 -4.10 10.93
CA GLU A 387 -17.57 -5.01 11.06
C GLU A 387 -18.46 -4.98 9.81
N GLY A 388 -18.94 -6.15 9.37
CA GLY A 388 -19.80 -6.32 8.19
C GLY A 388 -21.08 -5.49 8.27
N GLU A 389 -21.59 -5.23 9.47
CA GLU A 389 -22.77 -4.41 9.73
C GLU A 389 -22.59 -2.94 9.29
N ARG A 390 -21.34 -2.49 9.22
CA ARG A 390 -20.96 -1.13 8.84
C ARG A 390 -20.55 -1.05 7.37
N ALA A 391 -20.77 -2.11 6.58
CA ALA A 391 -20.44 -2.16 5.17
C ALA A 391 -20.95 -0.96 4.38
N GLN A 392 -22.23 -0.60 4.52
CA GLN A 392 -22.80 0.55 3.80
C GLN A 392 -22.17 1.88 4.24
N GLU A 393 -21.92 2.06 5.53
CA GLU A 393 -21.27 3.27 6.07
C GLU A 393 -19.84 3.42 5.51
N VAL A 394 -19.06 2.33 5.53
CA VAL A 394 -17.71 2.26 4.97
C VAL A 394 -17.73 2.56 3.46
N LEU A 395 -18.69 2.01 2.72
CA LEU A 395 -18.84 2.25 1.29
C LEU A 395 -19.20 3.70 0.97
N ASP A 396 -20.16 4.28 1.69
CA ASP A 396 -20.62 5.66 1.47
C ASP A 396 -19.51 6.67 1.77
N ILE A 397 -18.75 6.44 2.86
CA ILE A 397 -17.66 7.32 3.26
C ILE A 397 -16.46 7.19 2.33
N SER A 398 -16.23 6.01 1.75
CA SER A 398 -15.14 5.80 0.79
C SER A 398 -15.42 6.34 -0.61
N LYS A 399 -16.69 6.55 -0.97
CA LYS A 399 -17.11 7.03 -2.29
C LYS A 399 -16.41 8.32 -2.78
N PRO A 400 -16.23 9.38 -1.97
CA PRO A 400 -15.58 10.61 -2.41
C PRO A 400 -14.10 10.42 -2.79
N PHE A 401 -13.46 9.36 -2.29
CA PHE A 401 -12.07 9.00 -2.56
C PHE A 401 -11.94 7.59 -3.17
N ALA A 402 -12.93 7.18 -3.98
CA ALA A 402 -12.94 5.86 -4.62
C ALA A 402 -11.66 5.56 -5.43
N SER A 403 -11.01 6.57 -6.01
CA SER A 403 -9.73 6.42 -6.73
C SER A 403 -8.57 5.97 -5.83
N GLU A 404 -8.65 6.19 -4.52
CA GLU A 404 -7.65 5.78 -3.54
C GLU A 404 -7.96 4.40 -2.92
N VAL A 405 -9.12 3.83 -3.24
CA VAL A 405 -9.50 2.47 -2.82
C VAL A 405 -8.93 1.47 -3.82
N VAL A 406 -7.89 0.76 -3.41
CA VAL A 406 -7.21 -0.22 -4.27
C VAL A 406 -7.96 -1.54 -4.30
N HIS A 407 -8.43 -1.99 -3.15
CA HIS A 407 -9.28 -3.18 -3.02
C HIS A 407 -10.35 -2.96 -1.97
N LEU A 408 -11.51 -3.59 -2.18
CA LEU A 408 -12.61 -3.65 -1.24
C LEU A 408 -13.29 -5.01 -1.39
N GLY A 409 -13.52 -5.69 -0.28
CA GLY A 409 -14.20 -6.98 -0.27
C GLY A 409 -14.76 -7.35 1.10
N TYR A 410 -15.56 -8.40 1.11
CA TYR A 410 -16.27 -8.88 2.31
C TYR A 410 -15.82 -10.30 2.63
N PHE A 411 -15.39 -10.52 3.86
CA PHE A 411 -14.76 -11.77 4.29
C PHE A 411 -15.41 -12.31 5.56
N ASP A 412 -15.32 -13.61 5.80
CA ASP A 412 -15.87 -14.25 7.01
C ASP A 412 -14.97 -14.10 8.26
N SER A 413 -13.76 -13.57 8.10
CA SER A 413 -12.76 -13.45 9.16
C SER A 413 -11.88 -12.22 8.99
N SER A 414 -11.37 -11.69 10.10
CA SER A 414 -10.35 -10.64 10.12
C SER A 414 -8.93 -11.20 10.00
N ASN A 415 -8.75 -12.52 10.08
CA ASN A 415 -7.45 -13.18 9.92
C ASN A 415 -7.16 -13.42 8.43
N PRO A 416 -6.16 -12.75 7.83
CA PRO A 416 -5.88 -12.87 6.40
C PRO A 416 -5.56 -14.30 5.94
N GLU A 417 -4.99 -15.15 6.80
CA GLU A 417 -4.58 -16.51 6.42
C GLU A 417 -5.74 -17.51 6.34
N GLU A 418 -6.84 -17.22 7.02
CA GLU A 418 -8.01 -18.11 7.14
C GLU A 418 -9.27 -17.53 6.46
N ALA A 419 -9.27 -16.23 6.20
CA ALA A 419 -10.39 -15.50 5.64
C ALA A 419 -10.79 -16.03 4.26
N LYS A 420 -12.10 -16.19 4.08
CA LYS A 420 -12.72 -16.53 2.81
C LYS A 420 -13.60 -15.39 2.35
N GLU A 421 -13.46 -15.03 1.07
CA GLU A 421 -14.30 -14.03 0.43
C GLU A 421 -15.76 -14.53 0.44
N LEU A 422 -16.66 -13.74 1.01
CA LEU A 422 -18.10 -14.00 1.07
C LEU A 422 -18.79 -13.54 -0.20
N CYS A 423 -18.53 -12.29 -0.61
CA CYS A 423 -19.18 -11.62 -1.74
C CYS A 423 -18.37 -10.41 -2.20
N LYS A 424 -18.72 -9.86 -3.37
CA LYS A 424 -18.02 -8.72 -4.01
C LYS A 424 -18.71 -7.37 -3.71
N THR A 425 -20.02 -7.37 -3.42
CA THR A 425 -20.81 -6.14 -3.24
C THR A 425 -21.55 -6.09 -1.91
N VAL A 426 -21.84 -4.87 -1.41
CA VAL A 426 -22.70 -4.71 -0.20
C VAL A 426 -24.08 -5.32 -0.42
N TYR A 427 -24.61 -5.23 -1.64
CA TYR A 427 -25.93 -5.74 -1.96
C TYR A 427 -26.01 -7.26 -1.79
N GLU A 428 -25.01 -7.99 -2.29
CA GLU A 428 -24.91 -9.43 -2.08
C GLU A 428 -24.82 -9.77 -0.59
N LEU A 429 -24.01 -9.03 0.18
CA LEU A 429 -23.87 -9.24 1.62
C LEU A 429 -25.21 -9.11 2.36
N GLU A 430 -26.01 -8.11 2.03
CA GLU A 430 -27.29 -7.85 2.70
C GLU A 430 -28.40 -8.83 2.32
N GLU A 431 -28.24 -9.56 1.21
CA GLU A 431 -29.17 -10.63 0.84
C GLU A 431 -28.88 -11.95 1.57
N MET A 432 -27.66 -12.12 2.11
CA MET A 432 -27.22 -13.30 2.86
C MET A 432 -27.98 -13.50 4.20
N PRO A 433 -27.90 -14.72 4.78
CA PRO A 433 -28.44 -14.97 6.12
C PRO A 433 -27.83 -14.08 7.20
N ASP A 434 -28.61 -13.76 8.23
CA ASP A 434 -28.19 -12.89 9.34
C ASP A 434 -26.88 -13.40 9.98
N GLU A 435 -26.73 -14.72 10.12
CA GLU A 435 -25.53 -15.35 10.69
C GLU A 435 -24.26 -15.07 9.88
N SER A 436 -24.38 -14.97 8.55
CA SER A 436 -23.26 -14.67 7.66
C SER A 436 -22.85 -13.20 7.77
N ILE A 437 -23.81 -12.29 7.95
CA ILE A 437 -23.52 -10.85 8.06
C ILE A 437 -22.93 -10.53 9.44
N ASP A 438 -23.35 -11.23 10.49
CA ASP A 438 -22.84 -11.04 11.85
C ASP A 438 -21.35 -11.43 11.99
N VAL A 439 -20.88 -12.41 11.20
CA VAL A 439 -19.45 -12.78 11.15
C VAL A 439 -18.66 -12.03 10.08
N ALA A 440 -19.34 -11.41 9.12
CA ALA A 440 -18.70 -10.72 8.01
C ALA A 440 -17.81 -9.56 8.48
N LYS A 441 -16.71 -9.37 7.76
CA LYS A 441 -15.75 -8.28 7.92
C LYS A 441 -15.60 -7.56 6.59
N VAL A 442 -15.60 -6.24 6.63
CA VAL A 442 -15.33 -5.39 5.47
C VAL A 442 -13.84 -5.10 5.47
N VAL A 443 -13.15 -5.53 4.43
CA VAL A 443 -11.72 -5.32 4.28
C VAL A 443 -11.52 -4.31 3.15
N ILE A 444 -10.85 -3.21 3.46
CA ILE A 444 -10.53 -2.15 2.50
C ILE A 444 -9.02 -1.92 2.46
N ALA A 445 -8.43 -1.96 1.27
CA ALA A 445 -7.05 -1.57 1.04
C ALA A 445 -7.01 -0.15 0.46
N LEU A 446 -6.48 0.79 1.24
CA LEU A 446 -6.43 2.21 0.91
C LEU A 446 -5.02 2.64 0.55
N SER A 447 -4.87 3.31 -0.59
CA SER A 447 -3.65 3.96 -1.04
C SER A 447 -3.10 4.92 0.03
N LYS A 448 -1.77 4.94 0.15
CA LYS A 448 -1.02 5.83 1.03
C LYS A 448 -0.43 7.05 0.33
N GLU A 449 -0.81 7.28 -0.93
CA GLU A 449 -0.41 8.49 -1.64
C GLU A 449 -1.00 9.74 -0.99
N GLN A 450 -2.25 9.65 -0.51
CA GLN A 450 -2.92 10.71 0.23
C GLN A 450 -3.18 10.31 1.68
N SER A 451 -2.93 11.22 2.62
CA SER A 451 -3.12 10.95 4.06
C SER A 451 -4.57 11.11 4.52
N GLU A 452 -5.36 11.95 3.85
CA GLU A 452 -6.75 12.27 4.23
C GLU A 452 -7.69 11.06 4.25
N PRO A 453 -7.76 10.20 3.21
CA PRO A 453 -8.60 9.00 3.24
C PRO A 453 -8.30 8.07 4.42
N THR A 454 -7.02 7.87 4.73
CA THR A 454 -6.61 7.07 5.90
C THR A 454 -7.16 7.69 7.18
N LEU A 455 -7.01 9.01 7.36
CA LEU A 455 -7.43 9.69 8.59
C LEU A 455 -8.94 9.61 8.79
N ILE A 456 -9.72 9.84 7.73
CA ILE A 456 -11.19 9.74 7.75
C ILE A 456 -11.61 8.32 8.14
N MET A 457 -11.03 7.31 7.48
CA MET A 457 -11.38 5.91 7.75
C MET A 457 -10.93 5.44 9.15
N THR A 458 -9.85 6.01 9.68
CA THR A 458 -9.42 5.74 11.07
C THR A 458 -10.41 6.33 12.08
N GLN A 459 -11.01 7.49 11.80
CA GLN A 459 -12.02 8.10 12.69
C GLN A 459 -13.29 7.25 12.80
N LEU A 460 -13.56 6.39 11.81
CA LEU A 460 -14.66 5.44 11.88
C LEU A 460 -14.43 4.33 12.90
N GLY A 461 -13.24 4.17 13.47
CA GLY A 461 -12.96 3.11 14.44
C GLY A 461 -12.94 1.73 13.79
N PRO A 462 -12.00 1.46 12.88
CA PRO A 462 -11.77 0.11 12.37
C PRO A 462 -11.39 -0.84 13.50
N LEU A 463 -11.72 -2.12 13.32
CA LEU A 463 -11.27 -3.21 14.19
C LEU A 463 -9.77 -3.42 14.10
N TYR A 464 -9.23 -3.18 12.90
CA TYR A 464 -7.82 -3.39 12.59
C TYR A 464 -7.33 -2.37 11.57
N VAL A 465 -6.10 -1.93 11.75
CA VAL A 465 -5.33 -1.15 10.77
C VAL A 465 -3.95 -1.78 10.69
N SER A 466 -3.45 -2.04 9.48
CA SER A 466 -2.10 -2.56 9.31
C SER A 466 -1.07 -1.66 10.01
N PRO A 467 -0.12 -2.24 10.77
CA PRO A 467 0.85 -1.47 11.54
C PRO A 467 1.88 -0.74 10.65
N ASP A 468 2.16 -1.29 9.47
CA ASP A 468 3.13 -0.78 8.51
C ASP A 468 2.82 -1.27 7.09
N LEU A 469 3.43 -0.62 6.10
CA LEU A 469 3.21 -0.91 4.67
C LEU A 469 3.65 -2.32 4.24
N LYS A 470 4.67 -2.88 4.89
CA LYS A 470 5.18 -4.21 4.52
C LYS A 470 4.27 -5.31 5.02
N THR A 471 3.69 -5.13 6.21
CA THR A 471 2.64 -6.01 6.73
C THR A 471 1.39 -5.88 5.87
N ALA A 472 0.97 -4.66 5.56
CA ALA A 472 -0.19 -4.39 4.70
C ALA A 472 -0.07 -5.04 3.30
N GLU A 473 1.10 -4.99 2.66
CA GLU A 473 1.31 -5.63 1.35
C GLU A 473 1.05 -7.14 1.39
N ARG A 474 1.44 -7.82 2.48
CA ARG A 474 1.15 -9.25 2.64
C ARG A 474 -0.33 -9.51 2.88
N GLU A 475 -0.97 -8.69 3.70
CA GLU A 475 -2.40 -8.80 4.00
C GLU A 475 -3.24 -8.59 2.74
N VAL A 476 -2.90 -7.58 1.92
CA VAL A 476 -3.53 -7.37 0.60
C VAL A 476 -3.42 -8.62 -0.24
N GLU A 477 -2.27 -9.29 -0.27
CA GLU A 477 -2.08 -10.50 -1.08
C GLU A 477 -2.80 -11.75 -0.56
N LEU A 478 -3.11 -11.77 0.74
CA LEU A 478 -3.84 -12.86 1.36
C LEU A 478 -5.35 -12.66 1.21
N PHE A 479 -5.85 -11.45 1.47
CA PHE A 479 -7.27 -11.11 1.27
C PHE A 479 -7.65 -11.02 -0.22
N PHE A 480 -6.79 -10.40 -1.03
CA PHE A 480 -7.02 -10.16 -2.45
C PHE A 480 -5.91 -10.83 -3.27
N PRO A 481 -5.88 -12.18 -3.30
CA PRO A 481 -4.87 -12.89 -4.04
C PRO A 481 -4.94 -12.50 -5.52
N PRO A 482 -3.81 -12.23 -6.18
CA PRO A 482 -3.80 -11.94 -7.60
C PRO A 482 -4.20 -13.20 -8.38
N TYR A 483 -5.48 -13.33 -8.74
CA TYR A 483 -6.03 -14.49 -9.43
C TYR A 483 -5.24 -14.76 -10.73
N LEU A 484 -4.69 -15.98 -10.84
CA LEU A 484 -3.86 -16.40 -11.97
C LEU A 484 -4.68 -16.99 -13.14
N GLU A 485 -6.00 -17.18 -12.98
CA GLU A 485 -6.76 -18.16 -13.79
C GLU A 485 -8.07 -17.73 -14.44
N GLU A 486 -8.74 -16.64 -14.09
CA GLU A 486 -10.09 -16.43 -14.64
C GLU A 486 -10.16 -15.54 -15.88
N GLU A 487 -11.03 -15.95 -16.79
CA GLU A 487 -11.54 -15.18 -17.91
C GLU A 487 -12.04 -13.82 -17.42
N GLU A 488 -11.99 -12.83 -18.30
CA GLU A 488 -12.18 -11.40 -18.01
C GLU A 488 -13.58 -11.09 -17.45
N GLU A 489 -13.89 -11.45 -16.20
CA GLU A 489 -14.97 -10.81 -15.46
C GLU A 489 -14.55 -9.36 -15.22
N GLU A 490 -15.33 -8.41 -15.74
CA GLU A 490 -15.11 -7.00 -15.47
C GLU A 490 -15.08 -6.76 -13.95
N PRO A 491 -14.17 -5.90 -13.45
CA PRO A 491 -14.14 -5.58 -12.03
C PRO A 491 -15.52 -5.04 -11.64
N VAL A 492 -16.17 -5.72 -10.71
CA VAL A 492 -17.48 -5.32 -10.20
C VAL A 492 -17.29 -3.99 -9.48
N ASP A 493 -17.95 -2.93 -9.96
CA ASP A 493 -17.94 -1.62 -9.32
C ASP A 493 -18.63 -1.73 -7.95
N PRO A 494 -17.90 -1.58 -6.82
CA PRO A 494 -18.49 -1.66 -5.49
C PRO A 494 -19.58 -0.60 -5.25
N TRP A 495 -19.51 0.53 -5.96
CA TRP A 495 -20.49 1.62 -5.89
C TRP A 495 -21.52 1.56 -7.02
N GLY A 496 -21.50 0.48 -7.81
CA GLY A 496 -22.43 0.24 -8.90
C GLY A 496 -23.89 0.13 -8.43
N PRO A 497 -24.84 0.14 -9.36
CA PRO A 497 -26.23 -0.15 -9.04
C PRO A 497 -26.37 -1.59 -8.50
N PRO A 498 -27.43 -1.88 -7.72
CA PRO A 498 -27.70 -3.23 -7.27
C PRO A 498 -27.79 -4.20 -8.46
N PRO A 499 -27.36 -5.47 -8.29
CA PRO A 499 -27.49 -6.46 -9.35
C PRO A 499 -28.95 -6.58 -9.78
N PRO A 500 -29.24 -6.76 -11.08
CA PRO A 500 -30.61 -6.92 -11.55
C PRO A 500 -31.24 -8.15 -10.89
N PRO A 501 -32.52 -8.08 -10.47
CA PRO A 501 -33.19 -9.24 -9.92
C PRO A 501 -33.24 -10.37 -10.96
N PRO A 502 -33.39 -11.63 -10.51
CA PRO A 502 -33.55 -12.75 -11.43
C PRO A 502 -34.71 -12.46 -12.39
N PRO A 503 -34.55 -12.84 -13.67
CA PRO A 503 -35.43 -12.41 -14.74
C PRO A 503 -36.89 -12.78 -14.43
N PRO A 504 -37.82 -11.81 -14.38
CA PRO A 504 -39.20 -12.09 -14.04
C PRO A 504 -39.88 -12.93 -15.13
N ILE A 505 -40.87 -13.71 -14.71
CA ILE A 505 -41.77 -14.43 -15.62
C ILE A 505 -42.89 -13.47 -16.01
N TRP A 506 -42.93 -13.06 -17.27
CA TRP A 506 -43.99 -12.25 -17.85
C TRP A 506 -45.04 -13.17 -18.48
N VAL A 507 -46.32 -12.90 -18.24
CA VAL A 507 -47.42 -13.69 -18.81
C VAL A 507 -48.18 -12.83 -19.80
N ASP A 508 -48.37 -13.34 -21.02
CA ASP A 508 -49.13 -12.63 -22.06
C ASP A 508 -50.65 -12.71 -21.83
N GLU A 509 -51.43 -11.95 -22.62
CA GLU A 509 -52.89 -11.94 -22.55
C GLU A 509 -53.54 -13.32 -22.81
N THR A 510 -52.80 -14.23 -23.44
CA THR A 510 -53.28 -15.58 -23.73
C THR A 510 -52.97 -16.57 -22.61
N GLY A 511 -52.01 -16.26 -21.74
CA GLY A 511 -51.54 -17.07 -20.61
C GLY A 511 -50.21 -17.80 -20.85
N ASN A 512 -49.46 -17.46 -21.90
CA ASN A 512 -48.10 -18.00 -22.11
C ASN A 512 -47.10 -17.31 -21.19
N GLU A 513 -46.14 -18.06 -20.67
CA GLU A 513 -45.07 -17.56 -19.79
C GLU A 513 -43.79 -17.30 -20.61
N TYR A 514 -43.25 -16.10 -20.45
CA TYR A 514 -42.01 -15.64 -21.04
C TYR A 514 -41.00 -15.31 -19.93
N LEU A 515 -39.75 -15.68 -20.15
CA LEU A 515 -38.63 -15.31 -19.28
C LEU A 515 -37.95 -14.05 -19.83
N GLU A 516 -37.85 -13.01 -19.02
CA GLU A 516 -37.21 -11.75 -19.43
C GLU A 516 -35.68 -11.81 -19.32
N ILE A 517 -34.97 -12.18 -20.39
CA ILE A 517 -33.52 -12.37 -20.38
C ILE A 517 -32.75 -11.21 -21.02
N TYR A 518 -31.47 -11.06 -20.68
CA TYR A 518 -30.54 -10.18 -21.39
C TYR A 518 -29.81 -10.97 -22.49
N LEU A 519 -29.87 -10.48 -23.73
CA LEU A 519 -29.12 -11.00 -24.87
C LEU A 519 -28.01 -10.03 -25.26
N THR A 520 -26.77 -10.50 -25.20
CA THR A 520 -25.60 -9.77 -25.68
C THR A 520 -25.29 -10.15 -27.12
N ASN A 521 -25.19 -9.16 -28.00
CA ASN A 521 -24.79 -9.38 -29.38
C ASN A 521 -23.27 -9.61 -29.50
N ILE A 522 -22.79 -10.01 -30.69
CA ILE A 522 -21.36 -10.21 -30.97
C ILE A 522 -20.50 -8.93 -30.87
N PHE A 523 -21.12 -7.76 -30.71
CA PHE A 523 -20.47 -6.46 -30.54
C PHE A 523 -20.43 -6.00 -29.08
N GLY A 524 -20.99 -6.78 -28.15
CA GLY A 524 -21.05 -6.45 -26.71
C GLY A 524 -22.29 -5.66 -26.29
N ASP A 525 -23.18 -5.29 -27.22
CA ASP A 525 -24.42 -4.59 -26.87
C ASP A 525 -25.40 -5.58 -26.26
N THR A 526 -25.84 -5.30 -25.04
CA THR A 526 -26.79 -6.13 -24.29
C THR A 526 -28.19 -5.52 -24.35
N ARG A 527 -29.21 -6.33 -24.69
CA ARG A 527 -30.62 -5.90 -24.73
C ARG A 527 -31.52 -6.86 -23.96
N ARG A 528 -32.52 -6.33 -23.25
CA ARG A 528 -33.52 -7.09 -22.50
C ARG A 528 -34.64 -7.56 -23.44
N VAL A 529 -35.00 -8.84 -23.40
CA VAL A 529 -35.98 -9.48 -24.29
C VAL A 529 -36.85 -10.49 -23.52
N ARG A 530 -38.03 -10.82 -24.04
CA ARG A 530 -38.92 -11.87 -23.51
C ARG A 530 -38.76 -13.15 -24.32
N LYS A 531 -38.16 -14.19 -23.75
CA LYS A 531 -38.06 -15.52 -24.38
C LYS A 531 -39.23 -16.40 -23.93
N LEU A 532 -40.02 -16.93 -24.85
CA LEU A 532 -41.09 -17.86 -24.52
C LEU A 532 -40.51 -19.12 -23.84
N VAL A 533 -41.04 -19.49 -22.68
CA VAL A 533 -40.58 -20.66 -21.92
C VAL A 533 -41.70 -21.65 -21.66
N LYS A 534 -42.96 -21.20 -21.63
CA LYS A 534 -44.11 -22.09 -21.39
C LYS A 534 -45.35 -21.61 -22.11
N LEU A 535 -46.08 -22.55 -22.70
CA LEU A 535 -47.38 -22.28 -23.32
C LEU A 535 -48.52 -22.36 -22.29
N VAL A 536 -49.67 -21.78 -22.63
CA VAL A 536 -50.93 -21.81 -21.83
C VAL A 536 -51.34 -23.21 -21.37
N ASP A 537 -51.01 -24.24 -22.16
CA ASP A 537 -51.34 -25.63 -21.87
C ASP A 537 -50.38 -26.30 -20.87
N GLY A 538 -49.36 -25.57 -20.42
CA GLY A 538 -48.33 -26.02 -19.50
C GLY A 538 -47.11 -26.67 -20.15
N THR A 539 -47.03 -26.71 -21.49
CA THR A 539 -45.89 -27.27 -22.22
C THR A 539 -44.68 -26.34 -22.16
N GLU A 540 -43.53 -26.86 -21.74
CA GLU A 540 -42.25 -26.13 -21.72
C GLU A 540 -41.64 -26.06 -23.13
N VAL A 541 -41.04 -24.91 -23.48
CA VAL A 541 -40.45 -24.64 -24.80
C VAL A 541 -38.97 -24.28 -24.64
N GLU A 542 -38.07 -25.17 -25.07
CA GLU A 542 -36.61 -24.96 -24.94
C GLU A 542 -36.07 -23.87 -25.89
N ASP A 543 -36.57 -23.83 -27.12
CA ASP A 543 -36.23 -22.85 -28.17
C ASP A 543 -37.42 -21.95 -28.52
N GLY A 544 -37.93 -21.24 -27.51
CA GLY A 544 -39.07 -20.33 -27.69
C GLY A 544 -38.72 -19.03 -28.41
N ASP A 545 -39.72 -18.46 -29.08
CA ASP A 545 -39.61 -17.17 -29.77
C ASP A 545 -39.20 -16.05 -28.80
N VAL A 546 -38.40 -15.11 -29.31
CA VAL A 546 -37.88 -13.96 -28.56
C VAL A 546 -38.62 -12.70 -28.99
N LEU A 547 -39.26 -12.03 -28.05
CA LEU A 547 -39.92 -10.74 -28.23
C LEU A 547 -39.02 -9.61 -27.70
N ASP A 548 -38.80 -8.60 -28.52
CA ASP A 548 -38.09 -7.39 -28.09
C ASP A 548 -38.98 -6.55 -27.17
N ILE A 549 -38.42 -6.07 -26.05
CA ILE A 549 -39.10 -5.13 -25.14
C ILE A 549 -38.76 -3.69 -25.59
N PRO A 550 -39.75 -2.80 -25.77
CA PRO A 550 -39.50 -1.38 -26.07
C PRO A 550 -38.60 -0.72 -25.00
N ALA A 551 -37.69 0.16 -25.42
CA ALA A 551 -36.72 0.78 -24.51
C ALA A 551 -37.36 1.57 -23.36
N GLU A 552 -38.50 2.21 -23.59
CA GLU A 552 -39.27 2.91 -22.53
C GLU A 552 -39.81 1.93 -21.48
N GLU A 553 -40.32 0.77 -21.92
CA GLU A 553 -40.81 -0.28 -21.03
C GLU A 553 -39.67 -0.94 -20.24
N VAL A 554 -38.49 -1.11 -20.85
CA VAL A 554 -37.29 -1.59 -20.13
C VAL A 554 -36.93 -0.65 -18.97
N LEU A 555 -36.92 0.66 -19.20
CA LEU A 555 -36.63 1.65 -18.15
C LEU A 555 -37.66 1.60 -17.02
N GLU A 556 -38.95 1.53 -17.33
CA GLU A 556 -40.01 1.43 -16.31
C GLU A 556 -39.90 0.14 -15.48
N ILE A 557 -39.57 -0.99 -16.12
CA ILE A 557 -39.36 -2.27 -15.43
C ILE A 557 -38.15 -2.17 -14.50
N GLU A 558 -37.02 -1.64 -14.98
CA GLU A 558 -35.79 -1.48 -14.19
C GLU A 558 -35.96 -0.51 -13.01
N GLU A 559 -36.71 0.59 -13.19
CA GLU A 559 -37.05 1.51 -12.10
C GLU A 559 -37.95 0.86 -11.05
N ARG A 560 -38.97 0.09 -11.47
CA ARG A 560 -39.85 -0.64 -10.56
C ARG A 560 -39.08 -1.70 -9.78
N GLU A 561 -38.27 -2.50 -10.46
CA GLU A 561 -37.41 -3.53 -9.85
C GLU A 561 -36.45 -2.93 -8.84
N ARG A 562 -35.84 -1.78 -9.16
CA ARG A 562 -34.97 -1.04 -8.24
C ARG A 562 -35.72 -0.58 -7.00
N ARG A 563 -36.93 -0.01 -7.16
CA ARG A 563 -37.76 0.42 -6.02
C ARG A 563 -38.17 -0.75 -5.14
N GLU A 564 -38.63 -1.85 -5.72
CA GLU A 564 -39.01 -3.06 -4.98
C GLU A 564 -37.82 -3.68 -4.25
N PHE A 565 -36.63 -3.66 -4.87
CA PHE A 565 -35.38 -4.07 -4.26
C PHE A 565 -35.03 -3.19 -3.06
N GLU A 566 -35.08 -1.86 -3.20
CA GLU A 566 -34.81 -0.90 -2.12
C GLU A 566 -35.81 -1.03 -0.97
N GLU A 567 -37.11 -1.17 -1.25
CA GLU A 567 -38.14 -1.40 -0.24
C GLU A 567 -37.92 -2.71 0.53
N ARG A 568 -37.59 -3.80 -0.19
CA ARG A 568 -37.26 -5.11 0.41
C ARG A 568 -36.04 -5.00 1.33
N ARG A 569 -35.00 -4.28 0.88
CA ARG A 569 -33.76 -4.02 1.61
C ARG A 569 -34.02 -3.21 2.88
N GLU A 570 -34.77 -2.12 2.78
CA GLU A 570 -35.11 -1.27 3.93
C GLU A 570 -35.94 -2.05 4.97
N ARG A 571 -36.89 -2.87 4.51
CA ARG A 571 -37.69 -3.75 5.40
C ARG A 571 -36.79 -4.71 6.17
N ARG A 572 -35.90 -5.44 5.49
CA ARG A 572 -34.95 -6.36 6.14
C ARG A 572 -34.06 -5.65 7.15
N ARG A 573 -33.56 -4.45 6.81
CA ARG A 573 -32.72 -3.65 7.71
C ARG A 573 -33.48 -3.24 8.99
N LYS A 574 -34.73 -2.79 8.86
CA LYS A 574 -35.61 -2.46 10.00
C LYS A 574 -35.91 -3.68 10.86
N GLU A 575 -36.24 -4.81 10.25
CA GLU A 575 -36.48 -6.08 10.95
C GLU A 575 -35.24 -6.51 11.75
N ARG A 576 -34.05 -6.41 11.18
CA ARG A 576 -32.78 -6.74 11.84
C ARG A 576 -32.46 -5.80 13.00
N GLN A 577 -32.63 -4.49 12.82
CA GLN A 577 -32.46 -3.51 13.90
C GLN A 577 -33.43 -3.78 15.06
N ALA A 578 -34.68 -4.12 14.76
CA ALA A 578 -35.67 -4.48 15.77
C ALA A 578 -35.29 -5.75 16.53
N ARG A 579 -34.83 -6.81 15.84
CA ARG A 579 -34.35 -8.06 16.47
C ARG A 579 -33.17 -7.82 17.40
N LYS A 580 -32.19 -6.99 16.99
CA LYS A 580 -31.04 -6.64 17.84
C LYS A 580 -31.42 -5.83 19.06
N LEU A 581 -32.29 -4.83 18.90
CA LEU A 581 -32.78 -4.06 20.04
C LEU A 581 -33.55 -4.95 21.03
N ALA A 582 -34.32 -5.92 20.52
CA ALA A 582 -35.00 -6.91 21.35
C ALA A 582 -34.01 -7.85 22.07
N ALA A 583 -32.94 -8.30 21.40
CA ALA A 583 -31.90 -9.13 22.01
C ALA A 583 -31.12 -8.36 23.08
N LEU A 584 -30.76 -7.09 22.83
CA LEU A 584 -30.07 -6.23 23.79
C LEU A 584 -30.95 -5.97 25.03
N ARG A 585 -32.24 -5.71 24.84
CA ARG A 585 -33.21 -5.58 25.93
C ARG A 585 -33.33 -6.86 26.74
N LYS A 586 -33.25 -8.02 26.09
CA LYS A 586 -33.29 -9.32 26.77
C LYS A 586 -32.03 -9.56 27.60
N LEU A 587 -30.84 -9.24 27.08
CA LEU A 587 -29.58 -9.31 27.83
C LEU A 587 -29.58 -8.35 29.03
N GLN A 588 -30.06 -7.12 28.84
CA GLN A 588 -30.20 -6.17 29.95
C GLN A 588 -31.21 -6.65 31.00
N ALA A 589 -32.29 -7.31 30.59
CA ALA A 589 -33.25 -7.90 31.52
C ALA A 589 -32.71 -9.16 32.22
N GLU A 590 -31.81 -9.91 31.58
CA GLU A 590 -31.11 -11.06 32.17
C GLU A 590 -30.01 -10.60 33.15
N GLU A 591 -29.24 -9.54 32.83
CA GLU A 591 -28.27 -8.91 33.76
C GLU A 591 -28.97 -8.30 34.99
N VAL A 592 -30.08 -7.58 34.78
CA VAL A 592 -30.88 -7.05 35.90
C VAL A 592 -31.54 -8.18 36.70
N GLY A 593 -31.95 -9.28 36.04
CA GLY A 593 -32.50 -10.46 36.71
C GLY A 593 -31.45 -11.30 37.45
N GLU A 594 -30.18 -11.27 37.05
CA GLU A 594 -29.04 -11.87 37.76
C GLU A 594 -28.60 -10.98 38.93
N GLU A 595 -28.59 -9.65 38.78
CA GLU A 595 -28.38 -8.71 39.89
C GLU A 595 -29.51 -8.79 40.92
N GLU A 596 -30.79 -8.90 40.50
CA GLU A 596 -31.92 -9.12 41.40
C GLU A 596 -31.87 -10.51 42.07
N MET A 597 -31.27 -11.53 41.44
CA MET A 597 -31.05 -12.86 42.07
C MET A 597 -29.87 -12.87 43.05
N GLU A 598 -28.79 -12.12 42.78
CA GLU A 598 -27.68 -11.93 43.74
C GLU A 598 -28.12 -11.06 44.93
N GLU A 599 -29.00 -10.07 44.72
CA GLU A 599 -29.64 -9.31 45.81
C GLU A 599 -30.69 -10.15 46.56
N GLU A 600 -31.50 -10.97 45.89
CA GLU A 600 -32.44 -11.88 46.56
C GLU A 600 -31.72 -12.98 47.38
N GLU A 601 -30.53 -13.48 46.98
CA GLU A 601 -29.74 -14.41 47.80
C GLU A 601 -29.11 -13.74 49.05
N GLU A 602 -28.89 -12.42 49.04
CA GLU A 602 -28.54 -11.65 50.26
C GLU A 602 -29.77 -11.29 51.11
N GLU A 603 -30.97 -11.18 50.53
CA GLU A 603 -32.20 -10.77 51.23
C GLU A 603 -33.10 -11.93 51.74
N VAL A 604 -32.73 -13.22 51.58
CA VAL A 604 -33.47 -14.34 52.21
C VAL A 604 -33.31 -14.45 53.75
N GLU A 605 -32.52 -13.57 54.39
CA GLU A 605 -32.57 -13.35 55.85
C GLU A 605 -33.26 -12.01 56.19
N GLU A 606 -34.53 -11.80 55.85
CA GLU A 606 -35.49 -11.13 56.76
C GLU A 606 -36.93 -11.06 56.20
N GLU A 607 -37.76 -11.94 56.76
CA GLU A 607 -39.17 -11.79 57.13
C GLU A 607 -40.25 -11.29 56.12
N GLU A 608 -41.15 -12.27 55.89
CA GLU A 608 -42.58 -12.21 55.57
C GLU A 608 -43.36 -10.94 56.02
N GLU A 609 -44.11 -10.31 55.10
CA GLU A 609 -45.58 -10.47 54.96
C GLU A 609 -46.14 -9.45 53.95
N LYS A 610 -46.73 -9.94 52.85
CA LYS A 610 -47.53 -9.16 51.88
C LYS A 610 -48.90 -8.81 52.47
N PRO A 611 -49.59 -7.79 51.92
CA PRO A 611 -50.73 -8.15 51.08
C PRO A 611 -50.84 -7.39 49.75
N GLN A 612 -51.50 -8.09 48.82
CA GLN A 612 -51.76 -7.81 47.41
C GLN A 612 -52.70 -6.61 47.18
N VAL A 613 -52.53 -5.91 46.03
CA VAL A 613 -53.67 -5.44 45.21
C VAL A 613 -53.34 -5.61 43.72
N GLN A 614 -54.26 -6.29 43.04
CA GLN A 614 -54.28 -6.64 41.62
C GLN A 614 -54.77 -5.49 40.72
N GLU A 615 -54.17 -5.48 39.52
CA GLU A 615 -54.68 -5.15 38.17
C GLU A 615 -56.14 -4.70 37.98
N VAL A 616 -56.35 -3.71 37.10
CA VAL A 616 -57.23 -3.89 35.92
C VAL A 616 -56.69 -3.09 34.72
N MET A 617 -56.58 -3.79 33.59
CA MET A 617 -56.22 -3.32 32.25
C MET A 617 -57.26 -2.39 31.60
N GLY A 618 -56.81 -1.56 30.66
CA GLY A 618 -57.63 -0.93 29.63
C GLY A 618 -56.79 -0.62 28.40
N GLU A 619 -57.07 -1.30 27.29
CA GLU A 619 -56.49 -1.06 25.97
C GLU A 619 -57.12 0.19 25.30
N GLY A 620 -56.29 0.95 24.59
CA GLY A 620 -56.71 1.77 23.45
C GLY A 620 -56.42 3.26 23.57
N GLU A 621 -55.40 3.71 22.82
CA GLU A 621 -55.32 4.92 21.97
C GLU A 621 -53.89 5.49 21.95
N GLU A 622 -53.43 5.87 20.75
CA GLU A 622 -52.19 6.61 20.52
C GLU A 622 -52.19 7.89 21.37
N GLU A 623 -51.44 7.91 22.47
CA GLU A 623 -51.22 9.13 23.25
C GLU A 623 -49.75 9.56 23.26
N ASP A 624 -49.60 10.85 22.94
CA ASP A 624 -48.43 11.70 22.85
C ASP A 624 -47.41 11.49 23.99
N TYR A 625 -46.23 10.95 23.66
CA TYR A 625 -45.15 10.56 24.59
C TYR A 625 -44.71 11.69 25.54
N GLU A 626 -44.84 12.96 25.15
CA GLU A 626 -44.48 14.12 25.98
C GLU A 626 -45.39 14.30 27.21
N LYS A 627 -46.68 13.94 27.12
CA LYS A 627 -47.62 14.10 28.25
C LYS A 627 -47.39 13.09 29.35
N VAL A 628 -46.98 11.87 29.01
CA VAL A 628 -46.71 10.79 29.97
C VAL A 628 -45.46 11.12 30.79
N ILE A 629 -44.41 11.63 30.14
CA ILE A 629 -43.17 12.07 30.81
C ILE A 629 -43.46 13.22 31.79
N MET A 630 -44.30 14.19 31.39
CA MET A 630 -44.64 15.34 32.23
C MET A 630 -45.53 15.01 33.44
N GLN A 631 -46.22 13.86 33.46
CA GLN A 631 -47.01 13.42 34.61
C GLN A 631 -46.21 12.64 35.65
N MET A 632 -45.01 12.16 35.30
CA MET A 632 -44.14 11.37 36.19
C MET A 632 -43.03 12.19 36.86
N LEU A 633 -42.86 13.46 36.49
CA LEU A 633 -41.79 14.33 36.98
C LEU A 633 -42.30 15.28 38.08
N THR A 634 -41.49 15.48 39.12
CA THR A 634 -41.72 16.51 40.12
C THR A 634 -41.57 17.91 39.51
N LYS A 635 -42.17 18.95 40.12
CA LYS A 635 -42.09 20.34 39.61
C LYS A 635 -40.65 20.83 39.39
N GLU A 636 -39.70 20.42 40.24
CA GLU A 636 -38.28 20.77 40.10
C GLU A 636 -37.62 20.07 38.90
N GLU A 637 -38.04 18.87 38.56
CA GLU A 637 -37.50 18.12 37.43
C GLU A 637 -38.04 18.65 36.09
N ILE A 638 -39.30 19.09 36.05
CA ILE A 638 -39.88 19.77 34.88
C ILE A 638 -39.14 21.08 34.60
N GLU A 639 -38.81 21.86 35.64
CA GLU A 639 -38.04 23.11 35.47
C GLU A 639 -36.62 22.85 34.98
N LYS A 640 -35.95 21.79 35.45
CA LYS A 640 -34.63 21.38 34.94
C LYS A 640 -34.70 20.92 33.49
N TYR A 641 -35.71 20.15 33.11
CA TYR A 641 -35.87 19.66 31.75
C TYR A 641 -36.10 20.82 30.76
N GLN A 642 -36.99 21.75 31.11
CA GLN A 642 -37.25 22.95 30.30
C GLN A 642 -36.05 23.91 30.23
N ALA A 643 -35.21 23.96 31.27
CA ALA A 643 -33.96 24.73 31.24
C ALA A 643 -32.94 24.09 30.28
N LEU A 644 -32.80 22.76 30.33
CA LEU A 644 -31.91 22.00 29.45
C LEU A 644 -32.34 22.09 27.99
N GLU A 645 -33.64 21.99 27.73
CA GLU A 645 -34.22 22.09 26.39
C GLU A 645 -33.98 23.48 25.78
N ARG A 646 -34.12 24.56 26.57
CA ARG A 646 -33.78 25.92 26.13
C ARG A 646 -32.30 26.11 25.84
N GLU A 647 -31.43 25.47 26.62
CA GLU A 647 -29.98 25.52 26.43
C GLU A 647 -29.55 24.75 25.16
N MET A 648 -30.20 23.61 24.89
CA MET A 648 -29.97 22.80 23.69
C MET A 648 -30.53 23.43 22.40
N LEU A 649 -31.65 24.15 22.47
CA LEU A 649 -32.26 24.79 21.31
C LEU A 649 -31.66 26.17 20.97
N ALA A 650 -30.97 26.81 21.91
CA ALA A 650 -30.36 28.14 21.70
C ALA A 650 -29.38 28.23 20.51
N PRO A 651 -28.49 27.25 20.26
CA PRO A 651 -27.61 27.25 19.09
C PRO A 651 -28.36 27.09 17.77
N PHE A 652 -29.41 26.26 17.74
CA PHE A 652 -30.22 26.01 16.53
C PHE A 652 -31.06 27.23 16.15
N LEU A 653 -31.65 27.91 17.13
CA LEU A 653 -32.38 29.15 16.90
C LEU A 653 -31.44 30.30 16.47
N ALA A 654 -30.21 30.34 16.99
CA ALA A 654 -29.20 31.31 16.56
C ALA A 654 -28.67 31.03 15.14
N ALA A 655 -28.57 29.75 14.74
CA ALA A 655 -28.21 29.36 13.38
C ALA A 655 -29.32 29.72 12.38
N LYS A 656 -30.59 29.42 12.70
CA LYS A 656 -31.74 29.75 11.86
C LYS A 656 -31.91 31.26 11.64
N LYS A 657 -31.65 32.07 12.67
CA LYS A 657 -31.70 33.53 12.57
C LYS A 657 -30.57 34.13 11.71
N ARG A 658 -29.44 33.43 11.56
CA ARG A 658 -28.34 33.81 10.64
C ARG A 658 -28.59 33.41 9.19
N GLU A 659 -29.50 32.47 8.94
CA GLU A 659 -29.95 32.11 7.59
C GLU A 659 -31.09 33.02 7.09
N GLU A 660 -31.85 33.63 8.01
CA GLU A 660 -32.94 34.56 7.70
C GLU A 660 -32.52 36.04 7.60
N GLU A 661 -31.32 36.41 8.10
CA GLU A 661 -30.67 37.73 7.95
C GLU A 661 -29.66 37.73 6.80
#